data_AF-A0A956QCX3-F1
#
_entry.id   AF-A0A956QCX3-F1
#
_cell.length_a   1.000
_cell.length_b   1.000
_cell.length_c   1.000
_cell.angle_alpha   90.00
_cell.angle_beta   90.00
_cell.angle_gamma   90.00
#
_symmetry.space_group_name_H-M   'P 1'
#
loop_
_entity.id
_entity.type
_entity.pdbx_description
1 polymer ?
#
loop_
_entity_poly.entity_id
_entity_poly.type
_entity_poly.pdbx_seq_one_letter_code
_entity_poly.pdbx_strand_id
1 'polypeptide(L)'
;MRVSIQAPLSGVVVPLEQVPDPVFSQKMVGDGLAIDPIDQRLVAPFDGKVVQLHPAQHAVTLCSGDGLELLMHVGLDTVKLKGEGFTAKVKLGESVKAGDVLIEFSADEIARRAKSLLTMVLITNGAMASGLKYGKGTVAASKDMVLELDWKLEDGGSAEEGEEVSSEAIIVPNPTGLHARPAAVLVNLARRYDAQVTLWKGDEKANARSLVAILGLEIGNGQSVRLVARGPEARQAIADLSKEVAAGLGEEGAAPAPASTVLAEPVVAPRAKSENPDEYLGVGASDGVVVGNIFQLRQQELEVPKESKLTPQQEDAALRRALAQAKGQLEALGARLHAEAEPAKAAIFAAHQELLEDPDLLEPAEAAIAKGKTAAFAWQRAYTTHSERLAALRNELLAARANDLRDVGRRVLGLILGTENTEVVVPDKTILVAEDLTPSDTATLDREKVLGFATTTGGATSHVAILARSLGLPAVAGIDPQALEVPNGTRAILNGNKGTLRCNPPDDVVEQIESLRQRLAERRAAQLEKAHEPARTKDNHRVEVVVNIGGVSDAEECLALGAEGVGLLRSEFLFLERPYPPTEDEQFECYSAIAKAIGPDKPMVLRTLDVGGDKPLAYLPIPHEDNPFLGQRGIRVLLNRPDIFRPQLRAALRAAEFGNMHIMFPMIASV
;
A
#
# COMPACT_ATOMS: atom_id res chain seq x y z
N MET A 1 29.66 29.37 -1.27
CA MET A 1 30.71 29.54 -2.29
C MET A 1 30.07 29.67 -3.66
N ARG A 2 30.60 30.50 -4.55
CA ARG A 2 30.11 30.56 -5.93
C ARG A 2 30.80 29.48 -6.75
N VAL A 3 30.01 28.61 -7.39
CA VAL A 3 30.49 27.49 -8.21
C VAL A 3 30.12 27.75 -9.66
N SER A 4 31.07 27.43 -10.53
CA SER A 4 31.02 27.67 -11.96
C SER A 4 31.21 26.32 -12.65
N ILE A 5 30.18 25.87 -13.38
CA ILE A 5 30.19 24.62 -14.15
C ILE A 5 30.39 24.92 -15.64
N GLN A 6 31.47 24.38 -16.21
CA GLN A 6 31.77 24.51 -17.63
C GLN A 6 30.84 23.63 -18.47
N ALA A 7 30.68 23.96 -19.76
CA ALA A 7 29.90 23.14 -20.68
C ALA A 7 30.51 21.74 -20.82
N PRO A 8 29.76 20.65 -20.52
CA PRO A 8 30.26 19.30 -20.73
C PRO A 8 30.15 18.84 -22.20
N LEU A 9 29.45 19.60 -23.05
CA LEU A 9 29.31 19.40 -24.49
C LEU A 9 29.25 20.77 -25.18
N SER A 10 29.66 20.81 -26.44
CA SER A 10 29.41 21.95 -27.31
C SER A 10 28.01 21.81 -27.88
N GLY A 11 27.22 22.89 -27.87
CA GLY A 11 25.83 22.80 -28.31
C GLY A 11 24.99 24.02 -28.01
N VAL A 12 23.70 23.94 -28.32
CA VAL A 12 22.74 25.00 -27.97
C VAL A 12 22.15 24.68 -26.60
N VAL A 13 22.22 25.63 -25.67
CA VAL A 13 21.58 25.50 -24.36
C VAL A 13 20.07 25.61 -24.51
N VAL A 14 19.36 24.59 -24.02
CA VAL A 14 17.91 24.49 -24.01
C VAL A 14 17.42 24.53 -22.55
N PRO A 15 16.49 25.44 -22.20
CA PRO A 15 15.86 25.44 -20.88
C PRO A 15 15.23 24.10 -20.58
N LEU A 16 15.35 23.62 -19.34
CA LEU A 16 14.89 22.28 -18.98
C LEU A 16 13.38 22.12 -19.23
N GLU A 17 12.60 23.19 -19.04
CA GLU A 17 11.16 23.26 -19.29
C GLU A 17 10.77 23.02 -20.77
N GLN A 18 11.71 23.14 -21.71
CA GLN A 18 11.49 22.90 -23.15
C GLN A 18 11.90 21.49 -23.59
N VAL A 19 12.43 20.67 -22.67
CA VAL A 19 12.80 19.28 -22.96
C VAL A 19 11.53 18.45 -23.16
N PRO A 20 11.40 17.67 -24.25
CA PRO A 20 10.18 16.92 -24.58
C PRO A 20 10.02 15.63 -23.74
N ASP A 21 10.26 15.72 -22.44
CA ASP A 21 10.15 14.65 -21.46
C ASP A 21 9.68 15.22 -20.10
N PRO A 22 8.55 14.77 -19.54
CA PRO A 22 8.00 15.29 -18.28
C PRO A 22 8.93 15.12 -17.06
N VAL A 23 9.75 14.06 -17.01
CA VAL A 23 10.65 13.79 -15.89
C VAL A 23 11.70 14.89 -15.78
N PHE A 24 12.24 15.32 -16.93
CA PHE A 24 13.23 16.40 -17.00
C PHE A 24 12.57 17.79 -16.99
N SER A 25 11.53 18.02 -17.80
CA SER A 25 10.88 19.34 -17.92
C SER A 25 10.17 19.82 -16.65
N GLN A 26 9.74 18.90 -15.78
CA GLN A 26 9.19 19.23 -14.46
C GLN A 26 10.24 19.22 -13.34
N LYS A 27 11.53 19.06 -13.70
CA LYS A 27 12.67 19.06 -12.78
C LYS A 27 12.62 17.98 -11.71
N MET A 28 12.02 16.81 -12.01
CA MET A 28 11.84 15.73 -11.03
C MET A 28 13.17 15.09 -10.60
N VAL A 29 14.19 15.12 -11.46
CA VAL A 29 15.52 14.54 -11.21
C VAL A 29 16.49 15.55 -10.58
N GLY A 30 16.26 16.84 -10.79
CA GLY A 30 17.13 17.91 -10.32
C GLY A 30 17.00 19.19 -11.14
N ASP A 31 17.55 20.28 -10.61
CA ASP A 31 17.66 21.56 -11.33
C ASP A 31 18.82 21.51 -12.32
N GLY A 32 18.67 22.14 -13.49
CA GLY A 32 19.72 22.14 -14.50
C GLY A 32 19.26 22.69 -15.84
N LEU A 33 19.91 22.24 -16.91
CA LEU A 33 19.60 22.59 -18.29
C LEU A 33 19.82 21.39 -19.20
N ALA A 34 19.37 21.52 -20.46
CA ALA A 34 19.74 20.60 -21.52
C ALA A 34 20.69 21.29 -22.51
N ILE A 35 21.52 20.50 -23.18
CA ILE A 35 22.36 20.95 -24.30
C ILE A 35 21.97 20.12 -25.52
N ASP A 36 21.63 20.76 -26.63
CA ASP A 36 21.51 20.11 -27.93
C ASP A 36 22.90 20.00 -28.56
N PRO A 37 23.52 18.81 -28.56
CA PRO A 37 24.95 18.68 -28.81
C PRO A 37 25.30 18.80 -30.30
N ILE A 38 26.39 19.49 -30.59
CA ILE A 38 27.04 19.53 -31.91
C ILE A 38 28.36 18.74 -31.93
N ASP A 39 28.80 18.25 -30.78
CA ASP A 39 29.90 17.31 -30.63
C ASP A 39 29.43 15.96 -30.08
N GLN A 40 30.35 15.00 -30.05
CA GLN A 40 30.10 13.58 -29.78
C GLN A 40 30.93 13.07 -28.58
N ARG A 41 31.38 14.00 -27.73
CA ARG A 41 32.28 13.74 -26.60
C ARG A 41 31.82 14.51 -25.37
N LEU A 42 31.22 13.80 -24.42
CA LEU A 42 30.88 14.34 -23.12
C LEU A 42 32.15 14.44 -22.27
N VAL A 43 32.47 15.63 -21.79
CA VAL A 43 33.66 15.91 -20.98
C VAL A 43 33.30 16.32 -19.55
N ALA A 44 34.23 16.16 -18.62
CA ALA A 44 34.07 16.57 -17.23
C ALA A 44 33.99 18.11 -17.13
N PRO A 45 32.92 18.68 -16.56
CA PRO A 45 32.76 20.13 -16.45
C PRO A 45 33.50 20.76 -15.27
N PHE A 46 34.04 19.93 -14.35
CA PHE A 46 34.87 20.32 -13.22
C PHE A 46 35.70 19.13 -12.72
N ASP A 47 36.69 19.38 -11.86
CA ASP A 47 37.47 18.34 -11.17
C ASP A 47 36.59 17.59 -10.16
N GLY A 48 36.55 16.26 -10.25
CA GLY A 48 35.66 15.47 -9.39
C GLY A 48 35.89 13.97 -9.46
N LYS A 49 35.02 13.22 -8.79
CA LYS A 49 35.03 11.75 -8.79
C LYS A 49 33.77 11.22 -9.46
N VAL A 50 33.92 10.18 -10.28
CA VAL A 50 32.79 9.45 -10.87
C VAL A 50 32.09 8.67 -9.75
N VAL A 51 30.91 9.14 -9.34
CA VAL A 51 30.10 8.50 -8.29
C VAL A 51 29.01 7.60 -8.85
N GLN A 52 28.67 7.76 -10.13
CA GLN A 52 27.76 6.87 -10.84
C GLN A 52 28.16 6.78 -12.31
N LEU A 53 28.10 5.57 -12.86
CA LEU A 53 28.20 5.34 -14.31
C LEU A 53 27.11 4.34 -14.66
N HIS A 54 26.15 4.76 -15.49
CA HIS A 54 25.03 3.91 -15.84
C HIS A 54 25.51 2.68 -16.65
N PRO A 55 24.99 1.46 -16.43
CA PRO A 55 25.45 0.25 -17.13
C PRO A 55 25.37 0.34 -18.67
N ALA A 56 24.35 1.02 -19.18
CA ALA A 56 24.19 1.34 -20.61
C ALA A 56 25.04 2.54 -21.10
N GLN A 57 25.99 3.03 -20.30
CA GLN A 57 27.02 4.02 -20.64
C GLN A 57 26.56 5.36 -21.22
N HIS A 58 25.27 5.70 -21.11
CA HIS A 58 24.71 6.95 -21.61
C HIS A 58 24.64 8.05 -20.55
N ALA A 59 24.90 7.73 -19.28
CA ALA A 59 24.82 8.68 -18.18
C ALA A 59 25.94 8.48 -17.16
N VAL A 60 26.44 9.59 -16.63
CA VAL A 60 27.53 9.64 -15.65
C VAL A 60 27.27 10.76 -14.65
N THR A 61 27.51 10.48 -13.36
CA THR A 61 27.40 11.46 -12.28
C THR A 61 28.78 11.74 -11.71
N LEU A 62 29.16 13.02 -11.66
CA LEU A 62 30.38 13.48 -11.00
C LEU A 62 30.06 14.16 -9.67
N CYS A 63 30.86 13.89 -8.65
CA CYS A 63 30.83 14.63 -7.39
C CYS A 63 32.10 15.48 -7.26
N SER A 64 31.96 16.78 -7.00
CA SER A 64 33.09 17.68 -6.76
C SER A 64 33.67 17.46 -5.36
N GLY A 65 34.87 18.00 -5.11
CA GLY A 65 35.48 17.97 -3.77
C GLY A 65 34.64 18.66 -2.68
N ASP A 66 33.75 19.57 -3.06
CA ASP A 66 32.86 20.33 -2.18
C ASP A 66 31.44 19.72 -2.09
N GLY A 67 31.26 18.49 -2.58
CA GLY A 67 30.02 17.73 -2.48
C GLY A 67 28.95 18.04 -3.54
N LEU A 68 29.24 18.84 -4.57
CA LEU A 68 28.30 19.10 -5.66
C LEU A 68 28.18 17.86 -6.55
N GLU A 69 26.97 17.31 -6.71
CA GLU A 69 26.70 16.20 -7.60
C GLU A 69 26.05 16.66 -8.91
N LEU A 70 26.67 16.30 -10.04
CA LEU A 70 26.20 16.66 -11.37
C LEU A 70 26.00 15.40 -12.22
N LEU A 71 24.73 15.12 -12.53
CA LEU A 71 24.33 14.08 -13.47
C LEU A 71 24.35 14.63 -14.90
N MET A 72 25.08 13.95 -15.78
CA MET A 72 25.08 14.20 -17.22
C MET A 72 24.48 13.00 -17.93
N HIS A 73 23.32 13.19 -18.58
CA HIS A 73 22.56 12.13 -19.24
C HIS A 73 22.44 12.43 -20.74
N VAL A 74 23.10 11.63 -21.58
CA VAL A 74 23.14 11.81 -23.04
C VAL A 74 21.87 11.25 -23.69
N GLY A 75 21.10 12.14 -24.31
CA GLY A 75 19.87 11.82 -25.03
C GLY A 75 18.67 11.47 -24.14
N LEU A 76 17.48 11.43 -24.74
CA LEU A 76 16.23 11.00 -24.09
C LEU A 76 15.86 9.58 -24.52
N ASP A 77 15.35 8.77 -23.59
CA ASP A 77 15.01 7.34 -23.79
C ASP A 77 16.20 6.42 -24.18
N THR A 78 17.44 6.83 -23.88
CA THR A 78 18.66 6.11 -24.28
C THR A 78 18.96 4.84 -23.47
N VAL A 79 18.25 4.62 -22.35
CA VAL A 79 18.32 3.37 -21.57
C VAL A 79 17.99 2.13 -22.43
N LYS A 80 17.04 2.27 -23.38
CA LYS A 80 16.62 1.18 -24.28
C LYS A 80 17.70 0.74 -25.27
N LEU A 81 18.74 1.55 -25.47
CA LEU A 81 19.85 1.26 -26.38
C LEU A 81 20.85 0.26 -25.79
N LYS A 82 20.74 -0.09 -24.50
CA LYS A 82 21.58 -1.11 -23.83
C LYS A 82 23.09 -0.95 -24.06
N GLY A 83 23.57 0.30 -24.19
CA GLY A 83 24.97 0.62 -24.42
C GLY A 83 25.38 0.78 -25.89
N GLU A 84 24.51 0.46 -26.84
CA GLU A 84 24.80 0.65 -28.26
C GLU A 84 24.84 2.14 -28.60
N GLY A 85 25.95 2.58 -29.21
CA GLY A 85 26.20 3.98 -29.55
C GLY A 85 26.91 4.79 -28.47
N PHE A 86 27.32 4.18 -27.35
CA PHE A 86 28.07 4.83 -26.27
C PHE A 86 29.37 4.10 -25.95
N THR A 87 30.38 4.83 -25.50
CA THR A 87 31.65 4.29 -25.01
C THR A 87 32.14 5.12 -23.84
N ALA A 88 31.97 4.61 -22.64
CA ALA A 88 32.53 5.20 -21.42
C ALA A 88 34.06 5.13 -21.46
N LYS A 89 34.71 6.26 -21.15
CA LYS A 89 36.16 6.40 -21.03
C LYS A 89 36.65 6.41 -19.58
N VAL A 90 35.72 6.39 -18.63
CA VAL A 90 35.96 6.42 -17.20
C VAL A 90 35.29 5.24 -16.51
N LYS A 91 35.72 4.94 -15.28
CA LYS A 91 35.14 3.90 -14.42
C LYS A 91 34.54 4.49 -13.15
N LEU A 92 33.60 3.75 -12.55
CA LEU A 92 33.06 4.09 -11.24
C LEU A 92 34.19 4.24 -10.21
N GLY A 93 34.19 5.35 -9.49
CA GLY A 93 35.19 5.70 -8.49
C GLY A 93 36.46 6.38 -9.02
N GLU A 94 36.59 6.58 -10.34
CA GLU A 94 37.74 7.25 -10.95
C GLU A 94 37.70 8.77 -10.70
N SER A 95 38.85 9.37 -10.42
CA SER A 95 39.01 10.82 -10.33
C SER A 95 39.30 11.40 -11.71
N VAL A 96 38.57 12.45 -12.10
CA VAL A 96 38.69 13.12 -13.39
C VAL A 96 39.01 14.60 -13.20
N LYS A 97 39.70 15.19 -14.17
CA LYS A 97 39.94 16.63 -14.24
C LYS A 97 38.98 17.29 -15.22
N ALA A 98 38.70 18.56 -15.01
CA ALA A 98 37.92 19.37 -15.94
C ALA A 98 38.49 19.24 -17.37
N GLY A 99 37.62 18.83 -18.31
CA GLY A 99 37.96 18.57 -19.71
C GLY A 99 38.32 17.12 -20.06
N ASP A 100 38.46 16.22 -19.09
CA ASP A 100 38.66 14.80 -19.38
C ASP A 100 37.41 14.21 -20.06
N VAL A 101 37.60 13.34 -21.05
CA VAL A 101 36.49 12.70 -21.76
C VAL A 101 35.85 11.65 -20.87
N LEU A 102 34.54 11.75 -20.65
CA LEU A 102 33.74 10.82 -19.85
C LEU A 102 33.09 9.76 -20.72
N ILE A 103 32.38 10.19 -21.78
CA ILE A 103 31.62 9.33 -22.69
C ILE A 103 31.83 9.82 -24.12
N GLU A 104 32.24 8.92 -25.01
CA GLU A 104 32.11 9.13 -26.45
C GLU A 104 30.79 8.50 -26.93
N PHE A 105 30.07 9.16 -27.83
CA PHE A 105 28.80 8.65 -28.34
C PHE A 105 28.61 8.91 -29.83
N SER A 106 27.83 8.06 -30.51
CA SER A 106 27.51 8.21 -31.93
C SER A 106 26.16 8.90 -32.10
N ALA A 107 26.18 10.17 -32.50
CA ALA A 107 24.97 10.97 -32.71
C ALA A 107 24.04 10.32 -33.75
N ASP A 108 24.60 9.77 -34.83
CA ASP A 108 23.84 9.10 -35.89
C ASP A 108 23.14 7.83 -35.40
N GLU A 109 23.78 7.04 -34.55
CA GLU A 109 23.21 5.80 -34.02
C GLU A 109 22.12 6.07 -32.98
N ILE A 110 22.30 7.10 -32.17
CA ILE A 110 21.36 7.49 -31.14
C ILE A 110 20.16 8.19 -31.77
N ALA A 111 20.34 9.12 -32.71
CA ALA A 111 19.24 9.84 -33.36
C ALA A 111 18.27 8.91 -34.12
N ARG A 112 18.73 7.73 -34.57
CA ARG A 112 17.87 6.73 -35.23
C ARG A 112 16.94 5.98 -34.28
N ARG A 113 17.24 5.97 -32.98
CA ARG A 113 16.65 5.02 -32.01
C ARG A 113 16.21 5.64 -30.69
N ALA A 114 16.70 6.83 -30.37
CA ALA A 114 16.34 7.64 -29.22
C ALA A 114 15.40 8.77 -29.63
N LYS A 115 14.62 9.27 -28.66
CA LYS A 115 13.63 10.32 -28.88
C LYS A 115 14.27 11.68 -29.16
N SER A 116 15.46 11.93 -28.61
CA SER A 116 16.24 13.15 -28.79
C SER A 116 17.70 12.96 -28.38
N LEU A 117 18.60 13.77 -28.94
CA LEU A 117 20.01 13.87 -28.53
C LEU A 117 20.26 14.89 -27.41
N LEU A 118 19.23 15.63 -26.99
CA LEU A 118 19.36 16.59 -25.89
C LEU A 118 20.03 15.91 -24.69
N THR A 119 21.14 16.48 -24.25
CA THR A 119 21.91 15.98 -23.11
C THR A 119 21.58 16.79 -21.88
N MET A 120 21.09 16.11 -20.84
CA MET A 120 20.71 16.76 -19.58
C MET A 120 21.93 16.97 -18.73
N VAL A 121 22.06 18.15 -18.13
CA VAL A 121 23.10 18.52 -17.18
C VAL A 121 22.41 19.01 -15.91
N LEU A 122 22.33 18.13 -14.91
CA LEU A 122 21.43 18.25 -13.76
C LEU A 122 22.19 18.19 -12.43
N ILE A 123 21.83 19.05 -11.49
CA ILE A 123 22.28 18.97 -10.10
C ILE A 123 21.33 18.04 -9.34
N THR A 124 21.84 16.90 -8.87
CA THR A 124 21.03 15.87 -8.18
C THR A 124 20.80 16.19 -6.70
N ASN A 125 21.63 17.06 -6.12
CA ASN A 125 21.50 17.57 -4.74
C ASN A 125 21.18 19.07 -4.69
N GLY A 126 20.20 19.49 -5.52
CA GLY A 126 19.84 20.89 -5.74
C GLY A 126 19.37 21.68 -4.51
N ALA A 127 19.02 21.01 -3.40
CA ALA A 127 18.63 21.67 -2.15
C ALA A 127 19.73 22.60 -1.57
N MET A 128 20.99 22.35 -1.91
CA MET A 128 22.16 23.13 -1.50
C MET A 128 22.55 24.23 -2.50
N ALA A 129 21.96 24.21 -3.70
CA ALA A 129 22.17 25.19 -4.73
C ALA A 129 21.17 26.36 -4.61
N SER A 130 21.66 27.58 -4.74
CA SER A 130 20.83 28.78 -4.82
C SER A 130 21.38 29.73 -5.88
N GLY A 131 20.58 30.71 -6.31
CA GLY A 131 21.06 31.72 -7.26
C GLY A 131 21.46 31.17 -8.63
N LEU A 132 20.83 30.08 -9.09
CA LEU A 132 21.17 29.43 -10.36
C LEU A 132 21.02 30.41 -11.53
N LYS A 133 22.08 30.54 -12.33
CA LYS A 133 22.12 31.26 -13.60
C LYS A 133 22.57 30.32 -14.69
N TYR A 134 21.74 30.21 -15.71
CA TYR A 134 21.97 29.34 -16.86
C TYR A 134 22.67 30.13 -17.98
N GLY A 135 23.62 29.47 -18.65
CA GLY A 135 24.15 29.92 -19.93
C GLY A 135 23.03 30.02 -20.97
N LYS A 136 23.22 30.86 -21.99
CA LYS A 136 22.24 31.05 -23.08
C LYS A 136 22.93 30.97 -24.43
N GLY A 137 22.22 30.44 -25.42
CA GLY A 137 22.73 30.32 -26.78
C GLY A 137 23.70 29.16 -26.95
N THR A 138 24.64 29.30 -27.87
CA THR A 138 25.64 28.26 -28.17
C THR A 138 26.80 28.33 -27.18
N VAL A 139 27.19 27.17 -26.66
CA VAL A 139 28.32 26.99 -25.74
C VAL A 139 29.33 26.01 -26.33
N ALA A 140 30.62 26.18 -26.01
CA ALA A 140 31.71 25.29 -26.36
C ALA A 140 32.20 24.50 -25.14
N ALA A 141 32.36 23.18 -25.31
CA ALA A 141 32.82 22.26 -24.28
C ALA A 141 34.14 22.74 -23.63
N SER A 142 34.22 22.64 -22.29
CA SER A 142 35.37 23.04 -21.46
C SER A 142 35.82 24.51 -21.55
N LYS A 143 35.10 25.37 -22.30
CA LYS A 143 35.44 26.79 -22.48
C LYS A 143 34.38 27.70 -21.91
N ASP A 144 33.13 27.46 -22.30
CA ASP A 144 32.01 28.31 -21.92
C ASP A 144 31.34 27.81 -20.65
N MET A 145 30.72 28.74 -19.94
CA MET A 145 29.99 28.49 -18.70
C MET A 145 28.54 28.15 -19.00
N VAL A 146 28.06 27.02 -18.48
CA VAL A 146 26.65 26.61 -18.65
C VAL A 146 25.83 26.81 -17.40
N LEU A 147 26.44 26.76 -16.22
CA LEU A 147 25.74 26.98 -14.96
C LEU A 147 26.64 27.71 -13.97
N GLU A 148 26.09 28.76 -13.37
CA GLU A 148 26.68 29.45 -12.22
C GLU A 148 25.66 29.36 -11.07
N LEU A 149 26.13 28.99 -9.88
CA LEU A 149 25.28 28.88 -8.70
C LEU A 149 26.03 29.33 -7.45
N ASP A 150 25.27 29.77 -6.46
CA ASP A 150 25.74 29.94 -5.10
C ASP A 150 25.53 28.61 -4.36
N TRP A 151 26.60 27.85 -4.22
CA TRP A 151 26.65 26.57 -3.51
C TRP A 151 26.80 26.84 -2.02
N LYS A 152 25.85 26.36 -1.22
CA LYS A 152 26.11 26.24 0.21
C LYS A 152 27.09 25.07 0.35
N LEU A 153 28.31 25.40 0.75
CA LEU A 153 29.15 24.40 1.41
C LEU A 153 28.26 23.82 2.50
N GLU A 154 28.25 22.50 2.65
CA GLU A 154 27.76 21.91 3.89
C GLU A 154 28.36 22.76 5.01
N ASP A 155 27.50 23.44 5.78
CA ASP A 155 27.93 23.90 7.08
C ASP A 155 28.37 22.60 7.72
N GLY A 156 29.68 22.47 7.92
CA GLY A 156 30.27 21.57 8.89
C GLY A 156 29.84 22.01 10.29
N GLY A 157 28.53 22.18 10.50
CA GLY A 157 27.89 22.09 11.78
C GLY A 157 28.18 20.69 12.23
N SER A 158 29.28 20.58 12.97
CA SER A 158 29.80 19.38 13.60
C SER A 158 29.43 18.12 12.81
N ALA A 159 30.39 17.65 12.02
CA ALA A 159 30.75 16.25 12.20
C ALA A 159 30.87 16.03 13.71
N GLU A 160 29.76 15.67 14.36
CA GLU A 160 29.85 14.73 15.44
C GLU A 160 30.52 13.54 14.78
N GLU A 161 31.74 13.30 15.23
CA GLU A 161 32.50 12.08 15.08
C GLU A 161 31.60 10.92 15.50
N GLY A 162 30.69 10.55 14.61
CA GLY A 162 29.81 9.41 14.71
C GLY A 162 30.22 8.49 13.61
N GLU A 163 30.72 7.33 13.99
CA GLU A 163 31.03 6.26 13.05
C GLU A 163 29.82 6.00 12.14
N GLU A 164 30.01 6.07 10.82
CA GLU A 164 29.01 5.55 9.90
C GLU A 164 29.00 4.04 10.01
N VAL A 165 27.86 3.48 10.39
CA VAL A 165 27.71 2.04 10.57
C VAL A 165 26.74 1.55 9.52
N SER A 166 27.18 0.56 8.76
CA SER A 166 26.35 -0.13 7.77
C SER A 166 26.05 -1.54 8.24
N SER A 167 24.81 -1.98 8.05
CA SER A 167 24.46 -3.39 8.16
C SER A 167 25.08 -4.19 7.00
N GLU A 168 25.12 -5.51 7.16
CA GLU A 168 25.19 -6.41 6.01
C GLU A 168 23.90 -6.32 5.18
N ALA A 169 23.89 -6.96 4.01
CA ALA A 169 22.69 -7.13 3.20
C ALA A 169 21.67 -8.00 3.96
N ILE A 170 20.49 -7.46 4.21
CA ILE A 170 19.39 -8.13 4.89
C ILE A 170 18.34 -8.50 3.84
N ILE A 171 17.97 -9.76 3.77
CA ILE A 171 16.86 -10.19 2.91
C ILE A 171 15.56 -9.87 3.63
N VAL A 172 14.71 -9.04 3.03
CA VAL A 172 13.38 -8.73 3.56
C VAL A 172 12.51 -9.98 3.47
N PRO A 173 12.10 -10.56 4.60
CA PRO A 173 11.45 -11.85 4.56
C PRO A 173 9.91 -11.73 4.55
N ASN A 174 9.38 -10.51 4.73
CA ASN A 174 7.96 -10.16 4.72
C ASN A 174 7.27 -10.65 3.43
N PRO A 175 6.21 -11.48 3.50
CA PRO A 175 5.50 -12.05 2.35
C PRO A 175 5.03 -11.03 1.30
N THR A 176 4.62 -9.84 1.75
CA THR A 176 4.19 -8.74 0.86
C THR A 176 5.22 -7.61 0.76
N GLY A 177 6.43 -7.81 1.28
CA GLY A 177 7.49 -6.79 1.32
C GLY A 177 7.33 -5.80 2.47
N LEU A 178 8.08 -4.69 2.46
CA LEU A 178 7.95 -3.62 3.47
C LEU A 178 6.74 -2.73 3.18
N HIS A 179 5.55 -3.30 3.35
CA HIS A 179 4.28 -2.57 3.27
C HIS A 179 4.02 -1.75 4.55
N ALA A 180 2.88 -1.06 4.63
CA ALA A 180 2.61 -0.05 5.66
C ALA A 180 2.82 -0.52 7.11
N ARG A 181 2.56 -1.79 7.43
CA ARG A 181 2.67 -2.33 8.81
C ARG A 181 4.13 -2.62 9.23
N PRO A 182 4.91 -3.47 8.54
CA PRO A 182 6.32 -3.63 8.87
C PRO A 182 7.11 -2.33 8.70
N ALA A 183 6.79 -1.51 7.70
CA ALA A 183 7.42 -0.21 7.53
C ALA A 183 7.14 0.74 8.71
N ALA A 184 5.92 0.76 9.24
CA ALA A 184 5.58 1.51 10.46
C ALA A 184 6.34 1.00 11.70
N VAL A 185 6.51 -0.32 11.84
CA VAL A 185 7.32 -0.88 12.93
C VAL A 185 8.78 -0.47 12.79
N LEU A 186 9.34 -0.51 11.57
CA LEU A 186 10.69 -0.06 11.28
C LEU A 186 10.87 1.43 11.61
N VAL A 187 9.93 2.27 11.22
CA VAL A 187 9.91 3.71 11.55
C VAL A 187 9.91 3.92 13.06
N ASN A 188 9.03 3.23 13.78
CA ASN A 188 8.92 3.33 15.23
C ASN A 188 10.18 2.88 15.96
N LEU A 189 10.86 1.84 15.47
CA LEU A 189 12.12 1.40 16.03
C LEU A 189 13.24 2.40 15.70
N ALA A 190 13.30 2.90 14.46
CA ALA A 190 14.33 3.83 14.01
C ALA A 190 14.27 5.20 14.71
N ARG A 191 13.10 5.61 15.20
CA ARG A 191 12.91 6.85 15.96
C ARG A 191 13.40 6.78 17.42
N ARG A 192 13.61 5.57 17.96
CA ARG A 192 14.07 5.40 19.37
C ARG A 192 15.53 5.75 19.58
N TYR A 193 16.30 5.79 18.49
CA TYR A 193 17.74 6.04 18.53
C TYR A 193 18.04 7.47 18.11
N ASP A 194 19.00 8.11 18.76
CA ASP A 194 19.61 9.36 18.31
C ASP A 194 20.62 9.09 17.18
N ALA A 195 20.11 8.66 16.03
CA ALA A 195 20.89 8.40 14.82
C ALA A 195 20.04 8.59 13.56
N GLN A 196 20.58 9.23 12.53
CA GLN A 196 19.99 9.22 11.20
C GLN A 196 20.10 7.82 10.61
N VAL A 197 18.98 7.23 10.20
CA VAL A 197 18.94 5.86 9.63
C VAL A 197 18.40 5.91 8.21
N THR A 198 19.16 5.37 7.26
CA THR A 198 18.82 5.29 5.84
C THR A 198 18.68 3.82 5.43
N LEU A 199 17.59 3.49 4.75
CA LEU A 199 17.32 2.19 4.15
C LEU A 199 17.66 2.21 2.67
N TRP A 200 18.46 1.25 2.20
CA TRP A 200 18.90 1.14 0.82
C TRP A 200 18.34 -0.12 0.15
N LYS A 201 17.88 0.01 -1.09
CA LYS A 201 17.50 -1.09 -2.00
C LYS A 201 18.30 -0.91 -3.30
N GLY A 202 19.40 -1.65 -3.45
CA GLY A 202 20.33 -1.41 -4.57
C GLY A 202 20.93 0.00 -4.49
N ASP A 203 20.69 0.82 -5.52
CA ASP A 203 21.14 2.21 -5.60
C ASP A 203 20.09 3.23 -5.08
N GLU A 204 18.87 2.77 -4.80
CA GLU A 204 17.79 3.60 -4.26
C GLU A 204 17.86 3.65 -2.73
N LYS A 205 17.52 4.80 -2.14
CA LYS A 205 17.58 5.02 -0.69
C LYS A 205 16.33 5.74 -0.16
N ALA A 206 15.97 5.43 1.07
CA ALA A 206 14.86 6.04 1.80
C ALA A 206 15.28 6.37 3.24
N ASN A 207 14.70 7.43 3.79
CA ASN A 207 14.79 7.72 5.21
C ASN A 207 14.02 6.64 5.99
N ALA A 208 14.70 5.88 6.86
CA ALA A 208 14.07 4.78 7.60
C ALA A 208 13.11 5.25 8.71
N ARG A 209 13.06 6.56 8.98
CA ARG A 209 12.08 7.19 9.88
C ARG A 209 10.85 7.75 9.14
N SER A 210 10.83 7.64 7.82
CA SER A 210 9.71 8.03 6.94
C SER A 210 9.05 6.79 6.36
N LEU A 211 7.79 6.60 6.74
CA LEU A 211 6.94 5.53 6.24
C LEU A 211 6.74 5.70 4.73
N VAL A 212 6.50 6.93 4.26
CA VAL A 212 6.28 7.22 2.85
C VAL A 212 7.52 6.95 2.00
N ALA A 213 8.73 7.26 2.50
CA ALA A 213 9.97 6.95 1.79
C ALA A 213 10.19 5.44 1.66
N ILE A 214 9.97 4.68 2.74
CA ILE A 214 10.12 3.22 2.74
C ILE A 214 9.14 2.59 1.74
N LEU A 215 7.88 3.01 1.73
CA LEU A 215 6.87 2.52 0.78
C LEU A 215 7.24 2.86 -0.67
N GLY A 216 7.83 4.04 -0.90
CA GLY A 216 8.28 4.48 -2.21
C GLY A 216 9.40 3.64 -2.83
N LEU A 217 10.15 2.86 -2.02
CA LEU A 217 11.18 1.95 -2.54
C LEU A 217 10.62 0.66 -3.14
N GLU A 218 9.31 0.37 -3.00
CA GLU A 218 8.68 -0.87 -3.47
C GLU A 218 9.46 -2.13 -3.06
N ILE A 219 9.89 -2.21 -1.79
CA ILE A 219 10.69 -3.33 -1.30
C ILE A 219 9.79 -4.56 -1.16
N GLY A 220 9.98 -5.54 -2.04
CA GLY A 220 9.23 -6.81 -2.06
C GLY A 220 9.86 -7.93 -1.25
N ASN A 221 9.14 -9.05 -1.11
CA ASN A 221 9.66 -10.28 -0.49
C ASN A 221 10.96 -10.74 -1.19
N GLY A 222 11.94 -11.14 -0.38
CA GLY A 222 13.21 -11.70 -0.86
C GLY A 222 14.18 -10.65 -1.42
N GLN A 223 13.81 -9.37 -1.41
CA GLN A 223 14.70 -8.29 -1.84
C GLN A 223 15.73 -7.98 -0.74
N SER A 224 16.95 -7.69 -1.18
CA SER A 224 18.05 -7.33 -0.31
C SER A 224 18.02 -5.84 -0.01
N VAL A 225 18.07 -5.50 1.27
CA VAL A 225 18.17 -4.13 1.76
C VAL A 225 19.38 -3.95 2.67
N ARG A 226 19.83 -2.70 2.83
CA ARG A 226 20.92 -2.35 3.74
C ARG A 226 20.51 -1.14 4.58
N LEU A 227 20.77 -1.19 5.88
CA LEU A 227 20.62 -0.05 6.77
C LEU A 227 21.96 0.65 6.92
N VAL A 228 21.95 1.98 6.86
CA VAL A 228 23.11 2.84 7.15
C VAL A 228 22.69 3.84 8.21
N ALA A 229 23.41 3.88 9.32
CA ALA A 229 23.14 4.81 10.41
C ALA A 229 24.34 5.74 10.66
N ARG A 230 24.05 7.00 11.01
CA ARG A 230 25.03 8.01 11.42
C ARG A 230 24.53 8.73 12.67
N GLY A 231 25.38 8.88 13.67
CA GLY A 231 25.06 9.53 14.93
C GLY A 231 25.55 8.75 16.16
N PRO A 232 25.38 9.31 17.37
CA PRO A 232 25.91 8.74 18.61
C PRO A 232 25.43 7.31 18.89
N GLU A 233 24.22 6.94 18.44
CA GLU A 233 23.66 5.58 18.62
C GLU A 233 23.69 4.71 17.36
N ALA A 234 24.48 5.07 16.32
CA ALA A 234 24.49 4.40 15.03
C ALA A 234 24.77 2.88 15.10
N ARG A 235 25.74 2.45 15.93
CA ARG A 235 26.06 1.02 16.08
C ARG A 235 24.90 0.23 16.71
N GLN A 236 24.27 0.79 17.75
CA GLN A 236 23.15 0.15 18.44
C GLN A 236 21.91 0.10 17.54
N ALA A 237 21.62 1.22 16.86
CA ALA A 237 20.55 1.31 15.88
C ALA A 237 20.70 0.26 14.78
N ILE A 238 21.89 0.11 14.18
CA ILE A 238 22.12 -0.92 13.16
C ILE A 238 21.97 -2.32 13.73
N ALA A 239 22.53 -2.62 14.91
CA ALA A 239 22.44 -3.95 15.50
C ALA A 239 20.98 -4.37 15.74
N ASP A 240 20.18 -3.50 16.33
CA ASP A 240 18.79 -3.79 16.69
C ASP A 240 17.87 -3.77 15.46
N LEU A 241 17.96 -2.73 14.61
CA LEU A 241 17.12 -2.62 13.42
C LEU A 241 17.44 -3.73 12.41
N SER A 242 18.70 -4.12 12.23
CA SER A 242 19.04 -5.21 11.31
C SER A 242 18.42 -6.53 11.76
N LYS A 243 18.41 -6.78 13.07
CA LYS A 243 17.78 -7.97 13.66
C LYS A 243 16.26 -7.95 13.47
N GLU A 244 15.62 -6.81 13.70
CA GLU A 244 14.17 -6.66 13.55
C GLU A 244 13.74 -6.74 12.08
N VAL A 245 14.48 -6.14 11.14
CA VAL A 245 14.24 -6.28 9.69
C VAL A 245 14.43 -7.73 9.24
N ALA A 246 15.47 -8.42 9.74
CA ALA A 246 15.69 -9.83 9.46
C ALA A 246 14.65 -10.76 10.10
N ALA A 247 14.01 -10.33 11.20
CA ALA A 247 12.87 -10.98 11.82
C ALA A 247 11.52 -10.56 11.21
N GLY A 248 11.54 -9.64 10.23
CA GLY A 248 10.38 -9.13 9.52
C GLY A 248 9.48 -8.17 10.27
N LEU A 249 10.02 -7.47 11.27
CA LEU A 249 9.37 -6.30 11.89
C LEU A 249 8.01 -6.65 12.52
N GLY A 250 7.91 -7.84 13.10
CA GLY A 250 6.68 -8.33 13.73
C GLY A 250 5.56 -8.68 12.75
N GLU A 251 5.81 -8.73 11.44
CA GLU A 251 4.89 -9.28 10.46
C GLU A 251 4.98 -10.82 10.44
N GLU A 252 3.84 -11.48 10.63
CA GLU A 252 3.76 -12.93 10.63
C GLU A 252 4.08 -13.49 9.23
N GLY A 253 5.05 -14.41 9.15
CA GLY A 253 5.46 -15.08 7.91
C GLY A 253 6.83 -14.65 7.36
N ALA A 254 7.57 -13.84 8.12
CA ALA A 254 8.81 -13.24 7.66
C ALA A 254 10.08 -14.07 7.95
N ALA A 255 10.13 -15.31 7.47
CA ALA A 255 11.36 -16.13 7.42
C ALA A 255 11.89 -16.28 5.98
N PRO A 256 13.22 -16.35 5.76
CA PRO A 256 13.79 -16.37 4.40
C PRO A 256 13.48 -17.69 3.68
N ALA A 257 12.79 -17.59 2.54
CA ALA A 257 12.55 -18.66 1.57
C ALA A 257 13.09 -18.22 0.18
N PRO A 258 13.48 -19.16 -0.71
CA PRO A 258 14.15 -18.83 -1.96
C PRO A 258 13.22 -18.16 -2.98
N ALA A 259 13.82 -17.28 -3.77
CA ALA A 259 13.17 -16.42 -4.75
C ALA A 259 12.40 -17.16 -5.87
N SER A 260 11.16 -16.72 -6.11
CA SER A 260 10.38 -16.77 -7.36
C SER A 260 8.99 -16.18 -7.05
N THR A 261 8.25 -15.44 -7.87
CA THR A 261 8.37 -14.95 -9.25
C THR A 261 7.37 -13.80 -9.40
N VAL A 262 7.62 -12.94 -10.38
CA VAL A 262 6.77 -11.83 -10.85
C VAL A 262 5.31 -12.26 -11.02
N LEU A 263 4.38 -11.57 -10.37
CA LEU A 263 2.94 -11.71 -10.60
C LEU A 263 2.58 -11.06 -11.95
N ALA A 264 1.83 -11.78 -12.78
CA ALA A 264 1.33 -11.29 -14.06
C ALA A 264 0.30 -10.16 -13.85
N GLU A 265 0.34 -9.15 -14.72
CA GLU A 265 -0.63 -8.06 -14.77
C GLU A 265 -2.05 -8.57 -15.06
N PRO A 266 -3.09 -8.10 -14.36
CA PRO A 266 -4.46 -8.33 -14.77
C PRO A 266 -4.77 -7.50 -16.01
N VAL A 267 -5.38 -8.13 -17.01
CA VAL A 267 -5.98 -7.45 -18.16
C VAL A 267 -7.20 -6.67 -17.66
N VAL A 268 -7.16 -5.33 -17.73
CA VAL A 268 -8.33 -4.48 -17.49
C VAL A 268 -9.37 -4.76 -18.56
N ALA A 269 -10.39 -5.54 -18.22
CA ALA A 269 -11.54 -5.76 -19.10
C ALA A 269 -12.28 -4.44 -19.36
N PRO A 270 -12.75 -4.18 -20.59
CA PRO A 270 -13.55 -2.99 -20.88
C PRO A 270 -14.84 -3.00 -20.04
N ARG A 271 -15.10 -1.89 -19.36
CA ARG A 271 -16.29 -1.70 -18.50
C ARG A 271 -17.54 -1.84 -19.35
N ALA A 272 -18.44 -2.75 -18.98
CA ALA A 272 -19.72 -2.92 -19.64
C ALA A 272 -20.57 -1.66 -19.43
N LYS A 273 -21.11 -1.09 -20.52
CA LYS A 273 -22.08 0.00 -20.47
C LYS A 273 -23.48 -0.58 -20.65
N SER A 274 -24.44 -0.10 -19.88
CA SER A 274 -25.84 -0.47 -20.08
C SER A 274 -26.40 0.18 -21.33
N GLU A 275 -27.33 -0.50 -22.00
CA GLU A 275 -28.18 0.10 -23.04
C GLU A 275 -29.33 0.91 -22.44
N ASN A 276 -29.59 0.74 -21.14
CA ASN A 276 -30.62 1.48 -20.40
C ASN A 276 -30.00 2.70 -19.69
N PRO A 277 -30.44 3.94 -19.99
CA PRO A 277 -29.86 5.16 -19.41
C PRO A 277 -30.05 5.31 -17.90
N ASP A 278 -31.02 4.60 -17.30
CA ASP A 278 -31.25 4.61 -15.86
C ASP A 278 -30.56 3.44 -15.12
N GLU A 279 -29.72 2.64 -15.79
CA GLU A 279 -29.04 1.50 -15.19
C GLU A 279 -27.53 1.59 -15.35
N TYR A 280 -26.83 1.58 -14.21
CA TYR A 280 -25.37 1.62 -14.15
C TYR A 280 -24.84 0.25 -13.79
N LEU A 281 -23.86 -0.23 -14.55
CA LEU A 281 -23.24 -1.54 -14.39
C LEU A 281 -21.91 -1.39 -13.65
N GLY A 282 -21.63 -2.37 -12.79
CA GLY A 282 -20.38 -2.55 -12.06
C GLY A 282 -20.17 -4.01 -11.72
N VAL A 283 -19.39 -4.26 -10.66
CA VAL A 283 -19.09 -5.60 -10.16
C VAL A 283 -19.72 -5.77 -8.78
N GLY A 284 -20.48 -6.85 -8.59
CA GLY A 284 -21.02 -7.21 -7.28
C GLY A 284 -19.90 -7.41 -6.26
N ALA A 285 -19.91 -6.62 -5.19
CA ALA A 285 -18.91 -6.68 -4.12
C ALA A 285 -19.45 -7.42 -2.89
N SER A 286 -20.74 -7.20 -2.56
CA SER A 286 -21.46 -7.86 -1.48
C SER A 286 -22.92 -8.07 -1.86
N ASP A 287 -23.47 -9.23 -1.51
CA ASP A 287 -24.78 -9.67 -1.94
C ASP A 287 -25.93 -8.90 -1.26
N GLY A 288 -27.06 -8.85 -1.95
CA GLY A 288 -28.34 -8.36 -1.50
C GLY A 288 -28.97 -7.36 -2.47
N VAL A 289 -30.25 -7.08 -2.26
CA VAL A 289 -31.03 -6.15 -3.08
C VAL A 289 -31.76 -5.18 -2.15
N VAL A 290 -31.52 -3.89 -2.35
CA VAL A 290 -32.13 -2.83 -1.54
C VAL A 290 -32.73 -1.75 -2.43
N VAL A 291 -33.80 -1.15 -1.92
CA VAL A 291 -34.43 0.03 -2.51
C VAL A 291 -34.22 1.18 -1.54
N GLY A 292 -33.70 2.29 -2.04
CA GLY A 292 -33.38 3.46 -1.23
C GLY A 292 -33.19 4.70 -2.08
N ASN A 293 -32.78 5.79 -1.43
CA ASN A 293 -32.50 7.05 -2.11
C ASN A 293 -31.00 7.27 -2.24
N ILE A 294 -30.56 7.68 -3.43
CA ILE A 294 -29.16 7.99 -3.69
C ILE A 294 -28.73 9.18 -2.84
N PHE A 295 -27.56 9.02 -2.23
CA PHE A 295 -26.83 10.10 -1.60
C PHE A 295 -25.38 10.05 -2.09
N GLN A 296 -24.98 11.09 -2.80
CA GLN A 296 -23.65 11.27 -3.32
C GLN A 296 -22.72 11.69 -2.20
N LEU A 297 -21.80 10.81 -1.83
CA LEU A 297 -20.70 11.15 -0.95
C LEU A 297 -19.55 11.67 -1.81
N ARG A 298 -19.55 13.00 -2.03
CA ARG A 298 -18.49 13.68 -2.76
C ARG A 298 -17.47 14.25 -1.79
N GLN A 299 -16.22 14.05 -2.14
CA GLN A 299 -15.13 14.70 -1.44
C GLN A 299 -15.14 16.21 -1.79
N GLN A 300 -15.51 17.07 -0.83
CA GLN A 300 -15.56 18.51 -1.04
C GLN A 300 -14.15 19.08 -1.28
N GLU A 301 -13.92 19.77 -2.39
CA GLU A 301 -12.67 20.53 -2.59
C GLU A 301 -12.61 21.64 -1.54
N LEU A 302 -11.59 21.59 -0.69
CA LEU A 302 -11.33 22.61 0.32
C LEU A 302 -10.61 23.78 -0.34
N GLU A 303 -11.16 24.98 -0.23
CA GLU A 303 -10.46 26.19 -0.69
C GLU A 303 -9.27 26.47 0.24
N VAL A 304 -8.06 26.33 -0.31
CA VAL A 304 -6.82 26.52 0.44
C VAL A 304 -6.25 27.92 0.20
N PRO A 305 -6.22 28.80 1.23
CA PRO A 305 -5.64 30.13 1.10
C PRO A 305 -4.13 30.03 0.92
N LYS A 306 -3.60 30.71 -0.11
CA LYS A 306 -2.15 30.71 -0.44
C LYS A 306 -1.35 31.76 0.31
N GLU A 307 -2.03 32.76 0.85
CA GLU A 307 -1.46 33.86 1.62
C GLU A 307 -2.14 33.92 2.98
N SER A 308 -1.38 34.31 3.99
CA SER A 308 -1.89 34.49 5.35
C SER A 308 -1.34 35.77 5.94
N LYS A 309 -2.10 36.34 6.88
CA LYS A 309 -1.68 37.46 7.72
C LYS A 309 -0.93 37.00 8.98
N LEU A 310 -0.88 35.69 9.22
CA LEU A 310 -0.19 35.09 10.36
C LEU A 310 1.32 35.03 10.11
N THR A 311 2.10 35.03 11.19
CA THR A 311 3.55 34.80 11.10
C THR A 311 3.85 33.31 10.84
N PRO A 312 5.03 32.97 10.28
CA PRO A 312 5.44 31.57 10.11
C PRO A 312 5.34 30.73 11.40
N GLN A 313 5.63 31.32 12.56
CA GLN A 313 5.52 30.63 13.85
C GLN A 313 4.05 30.34 14.23
N GLN A 314 3.13 31.23 13.88
CA GLN A 314 1.70 31.03 14.13
C GLN A 314 1.11 29.97 13.19
N GLU A 315 1.57 29.92 11.93
CA GLU A 315 1.20 28.89 10.96
C GLU A 315 1.74 27.52 11.37
N ASP A 316 3.01 27.42 11.80
CA ASP A 316 3.59 26.18 12.34
C ASP A 316 2.80 25.68 13.56
N ALA A 317 2.45 26.58 14.49
CA ALA A 317 1.61 26.24 15.64
C ALA A 317 0.19 25.80 15.23
N ALA A 318 -0.37 26.33 14.15
CA ALA A 318 -1.66 25.88 13.61
C ALA A 318 -1.57 24.46 13.04
N LEU A 319 -0.52 24.16 12.26
CA LEU A 319 -0.26 22.81 11.74
C LEU A 319 -0.10 21.81 12.89
N ARG A 320 0.74 22.11 13.89
CA ARG A 320 0.97 21.21 15.05
C ARG A 320 -0.30 20.93 15.84
N ARG A 321 -1.15 21.94 16.04
CA ARG A 321 -2.47 21.76 16.71
C ARG A 321 -3.38 20.85 15.90
N ALA A 322 -3.47 21.06 14.59
CA ALA A 322 -4.28 20.22 13.71
C ALA A 322 -3.78 18.76 13.69
N LEU A 323 -2.47 18.54 13.63
CA LEU A 323 -1.88 17.19 13.70
C LEU A 323 -2.20 16.49 15.03
N ALA A 324 -2.06 17.19 16.16
CA ALA A 324 -2.39 16.64 17.48
C ALA A 324 -3.88 16.28 17.61
N GLN A 325 -4.76 17.13 17.08
CA GLN A 325 -6.20 16.87 17.09
C GLN A 325 -6.58 15.70 16.16
N ALA A 326 -5.99 15.63 14.96
CA ALA A 326 -6.18 14.51 14.04
C ALA A 326 -5.74 13.18 14.66
N LYS A 327 -4.60 13.17 15.35
CA LYS A 327 -4.09 12.00 16.06
C LYS A 327 -5.09 11.52 17.12
N GLY A 328 -5.58 12.42 17.97
CA GLY A 328 -6.59 12.09 18.97
C GLY A 328 -7.91 11.56 18.38
N GLN A 329 -8.35 12.08 17.23
CA GLN A 329 -9.52 11.56 16.51
C GLN A 329 -9.30 10.12 15.99
N LEU A 330 -8.14 9.83 15.41
CA LEU A 330 -7.80 8.50 14.91
C LEU A 330 -7.65 7.49 16.06
N GLU A 331 -7.07 7.89 17.19
CA GLU A 331 -6.98 7.07 18.41
C GLU A 331 -8.37 6.70 18.93
N ALA A 332 -9.29 7.66 19.03
CA ALA A 332 -10.66 7.40 19.46
C ALA A 332 -11.41 6.45 18.51
N LEU A 333 -11.22 6.61 17.19
CA LEU A 333 -11.83 5.75 16.18
C LEU A 333 -11.29 4.31 16.25
N GLY A 334 -9.97 4.15 16.39
CA GLY A 334 -9.34 2.84 16.58
C GLY A 334 -9.83 2.14 17.86
N ALA A 335 -9.94 2.87 18.98
CA ALA A 335 -10.43 2.32 20.23
C ALA A 335 -11.89 1.84 20.15
N ARG A 336 -12.76 2.59 19.45
CA ARG A 336 -14.16 2.19 19.22
C ARG A 336 -14.26 0.89 18.43
N LEU A 337 -13.52 0.76 17.33
CA LEU A 337 -13.54 -0.44 16.50
C LEU A 337 -12.96 -1.67 17.21
N HIS A 338 -11.97 -1.46 18.09
CA HIS A 338 -11.44 -2.52 18.93
C HIS A 338 -12.50 -3.04 19.93
N ALA A 339 -13.29 -2.14 20.52
CA ALA A 339 -14.40 -2.50 21.42
C ALA A 339 -15.55 -3.22 20.69
N GLU A 340 -15.75 -2.95 19.39
CA GLU A 340 -16.70 -3.64 18.52
C GLU A 340 -16.19 -5.02 18.01
N ALA A 341 -15.06 -5.52 18.56
CA ALA A 341 -14.42 -6.79 18.20
C ALA A 341 -13.95 -6.88 16.74
N GLU A 342 -13.54 -5.75 16.14
CA GLU A 342 -13.03 -5.66 14.77
C GLU A 342 -11.50 -5.35 14.74
N PRO A 343 -10.61 -6.22 15.26
CA PRO A 343 -9.20 -5.90 15.50
C PRO A 343 -8.40 -5.62 14.21
N ALA A 344 -8.77 -6.24 13.09
CA ALA A 344 -8.15 -5.98 11.80
C ALA A 344 -8.43 -4.55 11.30
N LYS A 345 -9.60 -3.97 11.62
CA LYS A 345 -9.95 -2.59 11.24
C LYS A 345 -9.27 -1.58 12.15
N ALA A 346 -9.15 -1.87 13.45
CA ALA A 346 -8.41 -1.03 14.39
C ALA A 346 -6.94 -0.83 13.98
N ALA A 347 -6.29 -1.86 13.43
CA ALA A 347 -4.90 -1.80 12.98
C ALA A 347 -4.65 -0.81 11.81
N ILE A 348 -5.67 -0.51 11.00
CA ILE A 348 -5.56 0.47 9.90
C ILE A 348 -5.31 1.88 10.47
N PHE A 349 -6.03 2.23 11.53
CA PHE A 349 -5.93 3.55 12.15
C PHE A 349 -4.60 3.76 12.87
N ALA A 350 -3.95 2.69 13.34
CA ALA A 350 -2.58 2.77 13.85
C ALA A 350 -1.60 3.20 12.73
N ALA A 351 -1.71 2.62 11.52
CA ALA A 351 -0.88 3.04 10.39
C ALA A 351 -1.20 4.49 9.94
N HIS A 352 -2.46 4.93 10.06
CA HIS A 352 -2.82 6.33 9.78
C HIS A 352 -2.18 7.31 10.77
N GLN A 353 -2.02 6.94 12.04
CA GLN A 353 -1.32 7.76 13.03
C GLN A 353 0.17 7.90 12.69
N GLU A 354 0.81 6.82 12.21
CA GLU A 354 2.21 6.86 11.77
C GLU A 354 2.44 7.81 10.60
N LEU A 355 1.49 7.87 9.65
CA LEU A 355 1.52 8.81 8.55
C LEU A 355 1.47 10.28 9.03
N LEU A 356 0.73 10.59 10.10
CA LEU A 356 0.67 11.97 10.64
C LEU A 356 2.02 12.45 11.18
N GLU A 357 2.86 11.53 11.62
CA GLU A 357 4.15 11.85 12.21
C GLU A 357 5.31 11.72 11.22
N ASP A 358 5.03 11.43 9.94
CA ASP A 358 6.06 11.16 8.94
C ASP A 358 6.92 12.41 8.64
N PRO A 359 8.25 12.37 8.86
CA PRO A 359 9.13 13.51 8.61
C PRO A 359 9.13 13.95 7.15
N ASP A 360 8.90 13.05 6.18
CA ASP A 360 8.84 13.45 4.78
C ASP A 360 7.56 14.21 4.43
N LEU A 361 6.53 14.17 5.27
CA LEU A 361 5.37 15.05 5.16
C LEU A 361 5.56 16.34 5.96
N LEU A 362 6.11 16.21 7.17
CA LEU A 362 6.27 17.32 8.10
C LEU A 362 7.37 18.29 7.66
N GLU A 363 8.57 17.82 7.35
CA GLU A 363 9.71 18.68 7.03
C GLU A 363 9.47 19.55 5.78
N PRO A 364 8.90 19.03 4.67
CA PRO A 364 8.56 19.88 3.53
C PRO A 364 7.46 20.89 3.84
N ALA A 365 6.49 20.53 4.70
CA ALA A 365 5.43 21.43 5.13
C ALA A 365 6.00 22.56 6.00
N GLU A 366 6.81 22.23 7.02
CA GLU A 366 7.50 23.19 7.89
C GLU A 366 8.42 24.12 7.09
N ALA A 367 9.19 23.57 6.14
CA ALA A 367 10.06 24.34 5.26
C ALA A 367 9.27 25.30 4.34
N ALA A 368 8.08 24.90 3.88
CA ALA A 368 7.21 25.77 3.09
C ALA A 368 6.60 26.89 3.95
N ILE A 369 6.21 26.59 5.20
CA ILE A 369 5.73 27.59 6.17
C ILE A 369 6.82 28.60 6.50
N ALA A 370 8.06 28.15 6.74
CA ALA A 370 9.20 29.01 6.97
C ALA A 370 9.48 29.97 5.80
N LYS A 371 9.12 29.58 4.56
CA LYS A 371 9.18 30.41 3.35
C LYS A 371 7.95 31.32 3.16
N GLY A 372 7.08 31.44 4.16
CA GLY A 372 5.93 32.34 4.15
C GLY A 372 4.66 31.77 3.52
N LYS A 373 4.54 30.45 3.37
CA LYS A 373 3.29 29.80 2.96
C LYS A 373 2.38 29.54 4.16
N THR A 374 1.08 29.45 3.91
CA THR A 374 0.09 29.06 4.93
C THR A 374 0.27 27.58 5.30
N ALA A 375 -0.11 27.22 6.52
CA ALA A 375 -0.10 25.83 6.98
C ALA A 375 -0.95 24.93 6.09
N ALA A 376 -2.13 25.41 5.70
CA ALA A 376 -3.05 24.68 4.82
C ALA A 376 -2.42 24.39 3.45
N PHE A 377 -1.77 25.38 2.83
CA PHE A 377 -1.10 25.21 1.53
C PHE A 377 0.12 24.30 1.63
N ALA A 378 0.94 24.50 2.66
CA ALA A 378 2.14 23.71 2.89
C ALA A 378 1.80 22.23 3.10
N TRP A 379 0.83 21.95 3.98
CA TRP A 379 0.35 20.61 4.26
C TRP A 379 -0.33 19.96 3.05
N GLN A 380 -1.21 20.69 2.35
CA GLN A 380 -1.87 20.18 1.15
C GLN A 380 -0.87 19.73 0.10
N ARG A 381 0.13 20.58 -0.15
CA ARG A 381 1.17 20.27 -1.13
C ARG A 381 1.97 19.04 -0.72
N ALA A 382 2.35 18.93 0.56
CA ALA A 382 3.10 17.79 1.07
C ALA A 382 2.33 16.48 0.85
N TYR A 383 1.13 16.31 1.43
CA TYR A 383 0.42 15.04 1.28
C TYR A 383 0.01 14.75 -0.18
N THR A 384 -0.30 15.77 -0.99
CA THR A 384 -0.68 15.58 -2.41
C THR A 384 0.48 15.00 -3.21
N THR A 385 1.67 15.64 -3.16
CA THR A 385 2.87 15.17 -3.88
C THR A 385 3.24 13.73 -3.51
N HIS A 386 3.16 13.40 -2.22
CA HIS A 386 3.48 12.06 -1.74
C HIS A 386 2.40 11.04 -2.11
N SER A 387 1.11 11.41 -2.07
CA SER A 387 0.02 10.52 -2.50
C SER A 387 0.05 10.23 -4.01
N GLU A 388 0.43 11.20 -4.84
CA GLU A 388 0.60 11.02 -6.28
C GLU A 388 1.76 10.07 -6.59
N ARG A 389 2.88 10.20 -5.84
CA ARG A 389 4.00 9.27 -5.96
C ARG A 389 3.59 7.84 -5.61
N LEU A 390 2.87 7.65 -4.51
CA LEU A 390 2.36 6.33 -4.12
C LEU A 390 1.38 5.78 -5.17
N ALA A 391 0.48 6.61 -5.71
CA ALA A 391 -0.49 6.18 -6.72
C ALA A 391 0.16 5.77 -8.05
N ALA A 392 1.37 6.26 -8.34
CA ALA A 392 2.14 5.91 -9.54
C ALA A 392 2.95 4.61 -9.41
N LEU A 393 2.97 3.99 -8.22
CA LEU A 393 3.65 2.71 -7.98
C LEU A 393 3.00 1.58 -8.78
N ARG A 394 3.81 0.59 -9.18
CA ARG A 394 3.33 -0.55 -9.99
C ARG A 394 2.60 -1.59 -9.15
N ASN A 395 2.93 -1.66 -7.87
CA ASN A 395 2.29 -2.57 -6.93
C ASN A 395 0.92 -2.01 -6.52
N GLU A 396 -0.17 -2.63 -7.01
CA GLU A 396 -1.55 -2.20 -6.71
C GLU A 396 -1.86 -2.08 -5.21
N LEU A 397 -1.27 -2.93 -4.37
CA LEU A 397 -1.48 -2.90 -2.91
C LEU A 397 -0.79 -1.69 -2.26
N LEU A 398 0.37 -1.28 -2.77
CA LEU A 398 1.06 -0.06 -2.32
C LEU A 398 0.43 1.18 -2.92
N ALA A 399 0.00 1.13 -4.19
CA ALA A 399 -0.72 2.22 -4.84
C ALA A 399 -2.05 2.53 -4.15
N ALA A 400 -2.74 1.51 -3.64
CA ALA A 400 -3.94 1.68 -2.82
C ALA A 400 -3.69 2.52 -1.55
N ARG A 401 -2.46 2.57 -1.02
CA ARG A 401 -2.09 3.39 0.16
C ARG A 401 -2.04 4.89 -0.12
N ALA A 402 -2.04 5.30 -1.39
CA ALA A 402 -2.22 6.70 -1.73
C ALA A 402 -3.53 7.26 -1.17
N ASN A 403 -4.58 6.45 -1.09
CA ASN A 403 -5.88 6.86 -0.54
C ASN A 403 -5.83 7.02 0.98
N ASP A 404 -5.09 6.18 1.69
CA ASP A 404 -4.84 6.31 3.13
C ASP A 404 -4.14 7.65 3.44
N LEU A 405 -3.10 7.99 2.67
CA LEU A 405 -2.39 9.26 2.82
C LEU A 405 -3.29 10.46 2.49
N ARG A 406 -4.17 10.35 1.48
CA ARG A 406 -5.15 11.40 1.18
C ARG A 406 -6.18 11.56 2.29
N ASP A 407 -6.67 10.48 2.88
CA ASP A 407 -7.61 10.50 4.00
C ASP A 407 -7.01 11.26 5.20
N VAL A 408 -5.84 10.83 5.65
CA VAL A 408 -5.10 11.45 6.76
C VAL A 408 -4.75 12.91 6.45
N GLY A 409 -4.26 13.18 5.23
CA GLY A 409 -3.93 14.53 4.76
C GLY A 409 -5.13 15.47 4.78
N ARG A 410 -6.29 15.03 4.28
CA ARG A 410 -7.52 15.83 4.24
C ARG A 410 -8.09 16.09 5.62
N ARG A 411 -8.01 15.12 6.54
CA ARG A 411 -8.42 15.30 7.94
C ARG A 411 -7.69 16.47 8.59
N VAL A 412 -6.36 16.49 8.51
CA VAL A 412 -5.54 17.59 9.04
C VAL A 412 -5.81 18.90 8.31
N LEU A 413 -6.01 18.86 6.98
CA LEU A 413 -6.35 20.05 6.22
C LEU A 413 -7.67 20.69 6.68
N GLY A 414 -8.71 19.88 6.90
CA GLY A 414 -9.99 20.35 7.40
C GLY A 414 -9.90 20.97 8.80
N LEU A 415 -9.06 20.38 9.66
CA LEU A 415 -8.72 20.91 10.98
C LEU A 415 -8.05 22.29 10.91
N ILE A 416 -7.08 22.47 10.01
CA ILE A 416 -6.40 23.76 9.81
C ILE A 416 -7.39 24.83 9.32
N LEU A 417 -8.29 24.46 8.41
CA LEU A 417 -9.27 25.37 7.82
C LEU A 417 -10.49 25.62 8.72
N GLY A 418 -10.62 24.90 9.84
CA GLY A 418 -11.78 24.99 10.71
C GLY A 418 -13.08 24.51 10.05
N THR A 419 -12.98 23.66 9.03
CA THR A 419 -14.13 23.05 8.33
C THR A 419 -14.60 21.77 9.00
N GLU A 420 -14.18 21.53 10.24
CA GLU A 420 -14.74 20.44 11.04
C GLU A 420 -16.25 20.62 11.13
N ASN A 421 -16.98 19.56 10.78
CA ASN A 421 -18.44 19.43 10.91
C ASN A 421 -19.28 20.19 9.90
N THR A 422 -19.20 19.77 8.63
CA THR A 422 -20.46 19.34 8.04
C THR A 422 -20.54 17.83 8.31
N GLU A 423 -21.11 17.43 9.46
CA GLU A 423 -21.58 16.05 9.58
C GLU A 423 -22.43 15.80 8.34
N VAL A 424 -21.98 14.87 7.50
CA VAL A 424 -22.77 14.45 6.36
C VAL A 424 -23.95 13.71 6.96
N VAL A 425 -25.03 14.43 7.24
CA VAL A 425 -26.26 13.85 7.79
C VAL A 425 -26.87 13.01 6.68
N VAL A 426 -26.56 11.72 6.71
CA VAL A 426 -27.10 10.75 5.77
C VAL A 426 -28.58 10.54 6.12
N PRO A 427 -29.52 10.77 5.18
CA PRO A 427 -30.92 10.48 5.40
C PRO A 427 -31.18 8.99 5.62
N ASP A 428 -32.33 8.66 6.21
CA ASP A 428 -32.76 7.26 6.33
C ASP A 428 -32.98 6.62 4.95
N LYS A 429 -32.73 5.31 4.88
CA LYS A 429 -32.92 4.49 3.68
C LYS A 429 -32.06 4.93 2.49
N THR A 430 -30.79 5.24 2.76
CA THR A 430 -29.87 5.75 1.74
C THR A 430 -29.08 4.64 1.05
N ILE A 431 -28.87 4.81 -0.25
CA ILE A 431 -27.84 4.13 -1.03
C ILE A 431 -26.72 5.15 -1.27
N LEU A 432 -25.52 4.88 -0.74
CA LEU A 432 -24.39 5.78 -0.95
C LEU A 432 -23.77 5.55 -2.33
N VAL A 433 -23.44 6.63 -3.02
CA VAL A 433 -22.67 6.59 -4.27
C VAL A 433 -21.45 7.48 -4.09
N ALA A 434 -20.26 6.93 -4.33
CA ALA A 434 -18.99 7.62 -4.10
C ALA A 434 -17.97 7.26 -5.18
N GLU A 435 -16.92 8.07 -5.33
CA GLU A 435 -15.77 7.67 -6.15
C GLU A 435 -15.04 6.48 -5.50
N ASP A 436 -14.75 6.63 -4.21
CA ASP A 436 -14.18 5.63 -3.33
C ASP A 436 -14.70 5.87 -1.90
N LEU A 437 -14.57 4.87 -1.03
CA LEU A 437 -14.88 5.00 0.40
C LEU A 437 -13.60 4.82 1.20
N THR A 438 -13.19 5.86 1.93
CA THR A 438 -12.01 5.75 2.81
C THR A 438 -12.32 4.90 4.06
N PRO A 439 -11.30 4.38 4.75
CA PRO A 439 -11.49 3.73 6.05
C PRO A 439 -12.23 4.64 7.05
N SER A 440 -11.96 5.95 7.03
CA SER A 440 -12.67 6.93 7.86
C SER A 440 -14.16 7.02 7.52
N ASP A 441 -14.52 7.07 6.22
CA ASP A 441 -15.92 7.15 5.77
C ASP A 441 -16.71 5.91 6.20
N THR A 442 -16.12 4.73 6.04
CA THR A 442 -16.78 3.47 6.39
C THR A 442 -16.91 3.24 7.89
N ALA A 443 -15.94 3.69 8.69
CA ALA A 443 -15.99 3.59 10.14
C ALA A 443 -16.99 4.57 10.78
N THR A 444 -17.29 5.68 10.11
CA THR A 444 -18.27 6.68 10.56
C THR A 444 -19.67 6.46 10.01
N LEU A 445 -19.84 5.43 9.16
CA LEU A 445 -21.10 5.11 8.52
C LEU A 445 -22.19 4.72 9.54
N ASP A 446 -23.34 5.37 9.46
CA ASP A 446 -24.52 4.96 10.22
C ASP A 446 -25.20 3.76 9.54
N ARG A 447 -24.97 2.57 10.10
CA ARG A 447 -25.45 1.28 9.58
C ARG A 447 -26.99 1.17 9.62
N GLU A 448 -27.68 1.97 10.42
CA GLU A 448 -29.15 1.96 10.47
C GLU A 448 -29.77 2.73 9.29
N LYS A 449 -29.06 3.74 8.79
CA LYS A 449 -29.55 4.63 7.73
C LYS A 449 -29.11 4.21 6.34
N VAL A 450 -27.90 3.67 6.22
CA VAL A 450 -27.33 3.23 4.95
C VAL A 450 -27.74 1.80 4.64
N LEU A 451 -28.46 1.62 3.54
CA LEU A 451 -28.93 0.31 3.07
C LEU A 451 -27.91 -0.41 2.18
N GLY A 452 -26.93 0.30 1.64
CA GLY A 452 -25.91 -0.23 0.73
C GLY A 452 -25.12 0.89 0.06
N PHE A 453 -24.09 0.53 -0.71
CA PHE A 453 -23.24 1.53 -1.38
C PHE A 453 -22.70 1.08 -2.73
N ALA A 454 -22.34 2.06 -3.56
CA ALA A 454 -21.70 1.86 -4.85
C ALA A 454 -20.47 2.77 -5.01
N THR A 455 -19.36 2.22 -5.51
CA THR A 455 -18.11 2.97 -5.78
C THR A 455 -17.69 2.87 -7.24
N THR A 456 -17.12 3.93 -7.81
CA THR A 456 -16.62 3.92 -9.20
C THR A 456 -15.23 3.31 -9.32
N THR A 457 -14.51 3.24 -8.21
CA THR A 457 -13.24 2.52 -8.07
C THR A 457 -13.44 1.17 -7.35
N GLY A 458 -12.41 0.32 -7.39
CA GLY A 458 -12.41 -0.99 -6.75
C GLY A 458 -12.94 -2.14 -7.63
N GLY A 459 -12.82 -3.36 -7.10
CA GLY A 459 -13.26 -4.62 -7.71
C GLY A 459 -13.75 -5.62 -6.66
N ALA A 460 -14.14 -6.83 -7.06
CA ALA A 460 -14.73 -7.85 -6.17
C ALA A 460 -13.82 -8.29 -5.00
N THR A 461 -12.50 -8.05 -5.12
CA THR A 461 -11.47 -8.35 -4.12
C THR A 461 -10.90 -7.11 -3.43
N SER A 462 -11.42 -5.91 -3.74
CA SER A 462 -10.92 -4.66 -3.17
C SER A 462 -11.29 -4.50 -1.70
N HIS A 463 -10.61 -3.58 -1.01
CA HIS A 463 -10.89 -3.23 0.38
C HIS A 463 -12.39 -2.93 0.62
N VAL A 464 -13.03 -2.28 -0.35
CA VAL A 464 -14.47 -1.98 -0.38
C VAL A 464 -15.34 -3.25 -0.32
N ALA A 465 -14.94 -4.34 -1.00
CA ALA A 465 -15.69 -5.60 -1.01
C ALA A 465 -15.57 -6.37 0.32
N ILE A 466 -14.38 -6.33 0.94
CA ILE A 466 -14.16 -6.91 2.28
C ILE A 466 -15.00 -6.15 3.31
N LEU A 467 -14.97 -4.81 3.25
CA LEU A 467 -15.74 -3.94 4.14
C LEU A 467 -17.25 -4.18 3.99
N ALA A 468 -17.78 -4.20 2.76
CA ALA A 468 -19.20 -4.44 2.49
C ALA A 468 -19.72 -5.74 3.11
N ARG A 469 -18.96 -6.83 2.94
CA ARG A 469 -19.32 -8.15 3.49
C ARG A 469 -19.30 -8.15 5.01
N SER A 470 -18.29 -7.54 5.62
CA SER A 470 -18.21 -7.42 7.08
C SER A 470 -19.37 -6.60 7.68
N LEU A 471 -19.88 -5.62 6.93
CA LEU A 471 -20.99 -4.78 7.34
C LEU A 471 -22.37 -5.41 7.04
N GLY A 472 -22.41 -6.52 6.31
CA GLY A 472 -23.66 -7.13 5.85
C GLY A 472 -24.47 -6.25 4.90
N LEU A 473 -23.83 -5.26 4.26
CA LEU A 473 -24.47 -4.33 3.34
C LEU A 473 -24.27 -4.77 1.89
N PRO A 474 -25.30 -4.73 1.04
CA PRO A 474 -25.15 -4.90 -0.40
C PRO A 474 -24.24 -3.84 -0.99
N ALA A 475 -23.35 -4.24 -1.90
CA ALA A 475 -22.40 -3.31 -2.50
C ALA A 475 -22.06 -3.63 -3.96
N VAL A 476 -21.81 -2.57 -4.72
CA VAL A 476 -21.35 -2.63 -6.13
C VAL A 476 -20.08 -1.80 -6.27
N ALA A 477 -18.98 -2.41 -6.71
CA ALA A 477 -17.71 -1.73 -6.95
C ALA A 477 -17.44 -1.55 -8.44
N GLY A 478 -16.60 -0.58 -8.80
CA GLY A 478 -16.25 -0.31 -10.20
C GLY A 478 -17.46 0.09 -11.07
N ILE A 479 -18.46 0.75 -10.49
CA ILE A 479 -19.66 1.18 -11.21
C ILE A 479 -19.34 2.27 -12.24
N ASP A 480 -20.15 2.38 -13.29
CA ASP A 480 -20.02 3.44 -14.29
C ASP A 480 -19.91 4.83 -13.62
N PRO A 481 -18.86 5.63 -13.92
CA PRO A 481 -18.68 6.97 -13.34
C PRO A 481 -19.87 7.91 -13.49
N GLN A 482 -20.73 7.70 -14.50
CA GLN A 482 -21.97 8.47 -14.66
C GLN A 482 -22.93 8.34 -13.45
N ALA A 483 -22.80 7.29 -12.64
CA ALA A 483 -23.55 7.14 -11.39
C ALA A 483 -23.28 8.29 -10.40
N LEU A 484 -22.12 8.95 -10.48
CA LEU A 484 -21.79 10.11 -9.64
C LEU A 484 -22.61 11.35 -10.00
N GLU A 485 -23.14 11.43 -11.23
CA GLU A 485 -23.93 12.56 -11.71
C GLU A 485 -25.40 12.47 -11.28
N VAL A 486 -25.82 11.33 -10.72
CA VAL A 486 -27.21 11.13 -10.29
C VAL A 486 -27.55 12.03 -9.09
N PRO A 487 -28.63 12.81 -9.14
CA PRO A 487 -29.00 13.73 -8.05
C PRO A 487 -29.28 13.02 -6.72
N ASN A 488 -28.90 13.68 -5.61
CA ASN A 488 -29.31 13.25 -4.27
C ASN A 488 -30.83 13.18 -4.15
N GLY A 489 -31.33 12.16 -3.45
CA GLY A 489 -32.76 11.89 -3.30
C GLY A 489 -33.38 11.06 -4.43
N THR A 490 -32.63 10.74 -5.49
CA THR A 490 -33.11 9.87 -6.57
C THR A 490 -33.35 8.46 -6.03
N ARG A 491 -34.58 7.95 -6.20
CA ARG A 491 -34.91 6.58 -5.80
C ARG A 491 -34.19 5.58 -6.69
N ALA A 492 -33.55 4.58 -6.11
CA ALA A 492 -32.77 3.59 -6.83
C ALA A 492 -32.89 2.18 -6.22
N ILE A 493 -32.63 1.18 -7.05
CA ILE A 493 -32.43 -0.21 -6.65
C ILE A 493 -30.94 -0.50 -6.77
N LEU A 494 -30.31 -0.88 -5.66
CA LEU A 494 -28.96 -1.44 -5.66
C LEU A 494 -29.06 -2.97 -5.61
N ASN A 495 -28.46 -3.64 -6.58
CA ASN A 495 -28.40 -5.09 -6.67
C ASN A 495 -26.95 -5.57 -6.59
N GLY A 496 -26.52 -5.91 -5.38
CA GLY A 496 -25.18 -6.43 -5.11
C GLY A 496 -24.90 -7.76 -5.80
N ASN A 497 -25.91 -8.60 -6.00
CA ASN A 497 -25.75 -9.91 -6.66
C ASN A 497 -25.41 -9.76 -8.14
N LYS A 498 -26.05 -8.80 -8.81
CA LYS A 498 -25.89 -8.56 -10.26
C LYS A 498 -24.88 -7.46 -10.58
N GLY A 499 -24.42 -6.71 -9.58
CA GLY A 499 -23.53 -5.57 -9.79
C GLY A 499 -24.22 -4.40 -10.47
N THR A 500 -25.50 -4.13 -10.20
CA THR A 500 -26.25 -3.06 -10.89
C THR A 500 -26.85 -2.03 -9.93
N LEU A 501 -26.88 -0.77 -10.36
CA LEU A 501 -27.62 0.32 -9.74
C LEU A 501 -28.63 0.86 -10.75
N ARG A 502 -29.92 0.70 -10.47
CA ARG A 502 -31.00 1.18 -11.34
C ARG A 502 -31.73 2.34 -10.70
N CYS A 503 -31.68 3.51 -11.33
CA CYS A 503 -32.38 4.71 -10.92
C CYS A 503 -33.82 4.71 -11.43
N ASN A 504 -34.66 5.54 -10.79
CA ASN A 504 -36.06 5.75 -11.16
C ASN A 504 -36.83 4.44 -11.43
N PRO A 505 -36.75 3.44 -10.54
CA PRO A 505 -37.46 2.19 -10.75
C PRO A 505 -38.98 2.46 -10.75
N PRO A 506 -39.75 1.80 -11.63
CA PRO A 506 -41.21 1.92 -11.60
C PRO A 506 -41.76 1.29 -10.32
N ASP A 507 -42.88 1.84 -9.83
CA ASP A 507 -43.43 1.51 -8.51
C ASP A 507 -43.80 0.03 -8.37
N ASP A 508 -44.26 -0.61 -9.45
CA ASP A 508 -44.59 -2.03 -9.49
C ASP A 508 -43.37 -2.92 -9.21
N VAL A 509 -42.19 -2.54 -9.71
CA VAL A 509 -40.93 -3.26 -9.45
C VAL A 509 -40.49 -3.05 -8.00
N VAL A 510 -40.66 -1.84 -7.46
CA VAL A 510 -40.34 -1.55 -6.04
C VAL A 510 -41.23 -2.38 -5.12
N GLU A 511 -42.55 -2.37 -5.34
CA GLU A 511 -43.51 -3.15 -4.55
C GLU A 511 -43.23 -4.66 -4.63
N GLN A 512 -42.85 -5.17 -5.80
CA GLN A 512 -42.46 -6.58 -5.95
C GLN A 512 -41.22 -6.93 -5.12
N ILE A 513 -40.19 -6.07 -5.14
CA ILE A 513 -38.95 -6.27 -4.37
C ILE A 513 -39.22 -6.17 -2.87
N GLU A 514 -39.97 -5.17 -2.43
CA GLU A 514 -40.33 -5.01 -1.02
C GLU A 514 -41.20 -6.16 -0.52
N SER A 515 -42.21 -6.57 -1.29
CA SER A 515 -43.06 -7.72 -0.96
C SER A 515 -42.25 -9.02 -0.89
N LEU A 516 -41.31 -9.21 -1.82
CA LEU A 516 -40.41 -10.37 -1.80
C LEU A 516 -39.51 -10.33 -0.55
N ARG A 517 -38.91 -9.19 -0.21
CA ARG A 517 -38.09 -9.03 0.99
C ARG A 517 -38.90 -9.31 2.25
N GLN A 518 -40.11 -8.78 2.35
CA GLN A 518 -41.00 -9.02 3.49
C GLN A 518 -41.36 -10.51 3.60
N ARG A 519 -41.78 -11.16 2.51
CA ARG A 519 -42.06 -12.61 2.51
C ARG A 519 -40.84 -13.44 2.88
N LEU A 520 -39.65 -13.06 2.42
CA LEU A 520 -38.40 -13.74 2.79
C LEU A 520 -38.07 -13.53 4.26
N ALA A 521 -38.27 -12.33 4.80
CA ALA A 521 -38.07 -12.02 6.22
C ALA A 521 -39.05 -12.78 7.12
N GLU A 522 -40.35 -12.77 6.78
CA GLU A 522 -41.39 -13.54 7.47
C GLU A 522 -41.10 -15.05 7.43
N ARG A 523 -40.70 -15.55 6.26
CA ARG A 523 -40.30 -16.96 6.10
C ARG A 523 -39.07 -17.28 6.95
N ARG A 524 -38.06 -16.41 6.97
CA ARG A 524 -36.85 -16.59 7.78
C ARG A 524 -37.17 -16.57 9.27
N ALA A 525 -38.04 -15.66 9.72
CA ALA A 525 -38.52 -15.61 11.10
C ALA A 525 -39.25 -16.90 11.49
N ALA A 526 -40.19 -17.36 10.66
CA ALA A 526 -40.91 -18.61 10.88
C ALA A 526 -39.99 -19.86 10.84
N GLN A 527 -38.89 -19.81 10.08
CA GLN A 527 -37.87 -20.85 10.06
C GLN A 527 -37.02 -20.83 11.34
N LEU A 528 -36.64 -19.64 11.83
CA LEU A 528 -35.88 -19.48 13.07
C LEU A 528 -36.66 -19.97 14.29
N GLU A 529 -37.97 -19.72 14.36
CA GLU A 529 -38.84 -20.27 15.41
C GLU A 529 -38.79 -21.80 15.49
N LYS A 530 -38.56 -22.47 14.36
CA LYS A 530 -38.49 -23.93 14.23
C LYS A 530 -37.06 -24.46 14.13
N ALA A 531 -36.05 -23.61 14.24
CA ALA A 531 -34.66 -23.99 13.98
C ALA A 531 -34.16 -25.09 14.92
N HIS A 532 -34.68 -25.13 16.16
CA HIS A 532 -34.33 -26.14 17.15
C HIS A 532 -35.16 -27.44 17.05
N GLU A 533 -36.11 -27.54 16.11
CA GLU A 533 -36.87 -28.77 15.92
C GLU A 533 -36.00 -29.86 15.26
N PRO A 534 -36.17 -31.13 15.68
CA PRO A 534 -35.68 -32.31 14.96
C PRO A 534 -35.78 -32.25 13.43
N ALA A 535 -34.66 -32.32 12.72
CA ALA A 535 -34.66 -32.38 11.25
C ALA A 535 -35.24 -33.71 10.72
N ARG A 536 -36.52 -33.71 10.34
CA ARG A 536 -37.25 -34.89 9.86
C ARG A 536 -37.89 -34.64 8.50
N THR A 537 -37.82 -35.64 7.62
CA THR A 537 -38.55 -35.62 6.35
C THR A 537 -40.06 -35.82 6.58
N LYS A 538 -40.88 -35.61 5.55
CA LYS A 538 -42.36 -35.77 5.64
C LYS A 538 -42.80 -37.20 5.97
N ASP A 539 -41.99 -38.19 5.62
CA ASP A 539 -42.16 -39.61 5.96
C ASP A 539 -41.41 -40.02 7.24
N ASN A 540 -41.02 -39.04 8.07
CA ASN A 540 -40.43 -39.19 9.40
C ASN A 540 -39.02 -39.83 9.43
N HIS A 541 -38.29 -39.80 8.32
CA HIS A 541 -36.87 -40.15 8.30
C HIS A 541 -36.07 -39.03 8.98
N ARG A 542 -35.32 -39.39 10.03
CA ARG A 542 -34.46 -38.46 10.75
C ARG A 542 -33.16 -38.26 9.96
N VAL A 543 -32.81 -37.00 9.72
CA VAL A 543 -31.49 -36.61 9.24
C VAL A 543 -30.82 -35.74 10.30
N GLU A 544 -29.50 -35.70 10.29
CA GLU A 544 -28.74 -34.82 11.16
C GLU A 544 -28.37 -33.55 10.39
N VAL A 545 -28.59 -32.38 11.00
CA VAL A 545 -28.25 -31.08 10.42
C VAL A 545 -27.16 -30.43 11.26
N VAL A 546 -25.94 -30.58 10.78
CA VAL A 546 -24.71 -30.11 11.42
C VAL A 546 -24.03 -29.05 10.56
N VAL A 547 -23.25 -28.18 11.20
CA VAL A 547 -22.67 -27.00 10.54
C VAL A 547 -21.18 -27.19 10.27
N ASN A 548 -20.72 -26.55 9.20
CA ASN A 548 -19.31 -26.41 8.88
C ASN A 548 -18.80 -25.09 9.46
N ILE A 549 -17.80 -25.15 10.33
CA ILE A 549 -17.28 -23.96 11.02
C ILE A 549 -15.78 -23.77 10.78
N GLY A 550 -15.34 -22.52 10.91
CA GLY A 550 -13.95 -22.10 10.78
C GLY A 550 -13.37 -21.45 12.05
N GLY A 551 -14.06 -21.50 13.19
CA GLY A 551 -13.58 -20.91 14.44
C GLY A 551 -14.54 -21.06 15.61
N VAL A 552 -14.17 -20.47 16.76
CA VAL A 552 -14.97 -20.51 18.02
C VAL A 552 -16.23 -19.66 17.91
N SER A 553 -16.16 -18.48 17.30
CA SER A 553 -17.31 -17.58 17.10
C SER A 553 -18.46 -18.27 16.36
N ASP A 554 -18.12 -19.02 15.30
CA ASP A 554 -19.08 -19.75 14.49
C ASP A 554 -19.79 -20.85 15.29
N ALA A 555 -19.10 -21.44 16.27
CA ALA A 555 -19.65 -22.48 17.13
C ALA A 555 -20.78 -21.93 18.01
N GLU A 556 -20.64 -20.72 18.56
CA GLU A 556 -21.68 -20.08 19.36
C GLU A 556 -22.87 -19.64 18.50
N GLU A 557 -22.60 -19.02 17.34
CA GLU A 557 -23.63 -18.54 16.44
C GLU A 557 -24.47 -19.69 15.86
N CYS A 558 -23.83 -20.79 15.46
CA CYS A 558 -24.55 -21.92 14.86
C CYS A 558 -25.51 -22.61 15.84
N LEU A 559 -25.18 -22.63 17.14
CA LEU A 559 -26.07 -23.18 18.17
C LEU A 559 -27.33 -22.32 18.34
N ALA A 560 -27.17 -20.99 18.30
CA ALA A 560 -28.30 -20.06 18.32
C ALA A 560 -29.22 -20.23 17.09
N LEU A 561 -28.66 -20.72 15.98
CA LEU A 561 -29.39 -21.03 14.74
C LEU A 561 -29.89 -22.48 14.65
N GLY A 562 -29.85 -23.24 15.75
CA GLY A 562 -30.43 -24.59 15.82
C GLY A 562 -29.55 -25.73 15.34
N ALA A 563 -28.23 -25.53 15.19
CA ALA A 563 -27.32 -26.59 14.80
C ALA A 563 -27.36 -27.79 15.77
N GLU A 564 -27.47 -28.99 15.20
CA GLU A 564 -27.45 -30.26 15.94
C GLU A 564 -26.02 -30.70 16.32
N GLY A 565 -25.01 -30.00 15.79
CA GLY A 565 -23.59 -30.19 16.08
C GLY A 565 -22.71 -29.58 14.99
N VAL A 566 -21.44 -29.96 14.98
CA VAL A 566 -20.45 -29.56 13.98
C VAL A 566 -20.05 -30.76 13.13
N GLY A 567 -20.41 -30.71 11.85
CA GLY A 567 -20.14 -31.77 10.88
C GLY A 567 -18.78 -31.62 10.20
N LEU A 568 -18.20 -30.42 10.31
CA LEU A 568 -16.86 -30.12 9.84
C LEU A 568 -16.30 -28.91 10.55
N LEU A 569 -15.38 -29.12 11.48
CA LEU A 569 -14.44 -28.08 11.89
C LEU A 569 -13.26 -28.11 10.92
N ARG A 570 -13.15 -27.05 10.10
CA ARG A 570 -11.96 -26.80 9.29
C ARG A 570 -10.87 -26.34 10.22
N SER A 571 -9.80 -27.10 10.37
CA SER A 571 -8.71 -26.73 11.28
C SER A 571 -7.80 -25.66 10.69
N GLU A 572 -7.89 -25.37 9.39
CA GLU A 572 -6.95 -24.50 8.69
C GLU A 572 -6.81 -23.11 9.30
N PHE A 573 -7.86 -22.51 9.89
CA PHE A 573 -7.76 -21.19 10.53
C PHE A 573 -6.73 -21.12 11.67
N LEU A 574 -6.43 -22.25 12.33
CA LEU A 574 -5.41 -22.31 13.39
C LEU A 574 -3.98 -22.33 12.86
N PHE A 575 -3.83 -22.65 11.57
CA PHE A 575 -2.57 -22.87 10.89
C PHE A 575 -2.28 -21.75 9.88
N LEU A 576 -3.31 -21.27 9.18
CA LEU A 576 -3.21 -20.18 8.21
C LEU A 576 -2.90 -18.85 8.90
N GLU A 577 -2.23 -17.96 8.17
CA GLU A 577 -1.87 -16.61 8.63
C GLU A 577 -0.99 -16.62 9.90
N ARG A 578 -0.20 -17.68 10.13
CA ARG A 578 0.72 -17.79 11.27
C ARG A 578 2.15 -18.12 10.83
N PRO A 579 3.17 -17.64 11.56
CA PRO A 579 4.58 -17.84 11.21
C PRO A 579 5.12 -19.23 11.61
N TYR A 580 4.50 -19.88 12.58
CA TYR A 580 4.87 -21.19 13.11
C TYR A 580 3.65 -22.10 13.23
N PRO A 581 3.82 -23.44 13.17
CA PRO A 581 2.69 -24.34 13.39
C PRO A 581 2.16 -24.12 14.81
N PRO A 582 0.83 -24.08 15.00
CA PRO A 582 0.25 -23.93 16.33
C PRO A 582 0.73 -25.06 17.23
N THR A 583 1.10 -24.72 18.46
CA THR A 583 1.53 -25.70 19.45
C THR A 583 0.38 -26.65 19.81
N GLU A 584 0.71 -27.82 20.38
CA GLU A 584 -0.30 -28.76 20.87
C GLU A 584 -1.25 -28.10 21.87
N ASP A 585 -0.74 -27.25 22.76
CA ASP A 585 -1.55 -26.58 23.79
C ASP A 585 -2.47 -25.52 23.17
N GLU A 586 -2.01 -24.71 22.22
CA GLU A 586 -2.89 -23.76 21.52
C GLU A 586 -4.01 -24.46 20.74
N GLN A 587 -3.67 -25.56 20.06
CA GLN A 587 -4.67 -26.37 19.35
C GLN A 587 -5.66 -26.98 20.34
N PHE A 588 -5.18 -27.49 21.47
CA PHE A 588 -6.02 -28.05 22.53
C PHE A 588 -6.96 -27.00 23.12
N GLU A 589 -6.47 -25.81 23.45
CA GLU A 589 -7.29 -24.73 23.99
C GLU A 589 -8.41 -24.36 23.01
N CYS A 590 -8.09 -24.22 21.73
CA CYS A 590 -9.11 -23.93 20.71
C CYS A 590 -10.12 -25.07 20.55
N TYR A 591 -9.65 -26.31 20.36
CA TYR A 591 -10.54 -27.45 20.17
C TYR A 591 -11.41 -27.70 21.41
N SER A 592 -10.86 -27.54 22.62
CA SER A 592 -11.61 -27.70 23.86
C SER A 592 -12.63 -26.57 24.06
N ALA A 593 -12.31 -25.33 23.68
CA ALA A 593 -13.26 -24.22 23.72
C ALA A 593 -14.46 -24.48 22.79
N ILE A 594 -14.21 -24.95 21.57
CA ILE A 594 -15.26 -25.30 20.61
C ILE A 594 -16.10 -26.48 21.14
N ALA A 595 -15.46 -27.53 21.64
CA ALA A 595 -16.15 -28.69 22.21
C ALA A 595 -17.05 -28.30 23.40
N LYS A 596 -16.55 -27.45 24.31
CA LYS A 596 -17.31 -26.92 25.45
C LYS A 596 -18.50 -26.05 25.00
N ALA A 597 -18.31 -25.22 23.99
CA ALA A 597 -19.38 -24.37 23.45
C ALA A 597 -20.52 -25.21 22.84
N ILE A 598 -20.16 -26.24 22.06
CA ILE A 598 -21.12 -27.16 21.41
C ILE A 598 -21.85 -28.05 22.44
N GLY A 599 -21.17 -28.39 23.53
CA GLY A 599 -21.68 -29.24 24.60
C GLY A 599 -21.35 -30.73 24.40
N PRO A 600 -21.51 -31.55 25.45
CA PRO A 600 -20.95 -32.90 25.49
C PRO A 600 -21.63 -33.90 24.54
N ASP A 601 -22.92 -33.69 24.25
CA ASP A 601 -23.76 -34.68 23.55
C ASP A 601 -23.77 -34.51 22.02
N LYS A 602 -23.39 -33.33 21.52
CA LYS A 602 -23.46 -32.99 20.09
C LYS A 602 -22.14 -33.35 19.39
N PRO A 603 -22.19 -33.92 18.17
CA PRO A 603 -20.98 -34.32 17.47
C PRO A 603 -20.16 -33.11 17.04
N MET A 604 -18.84 -33.27 17.07
CA MET A 604 -17.86 -32.32 16.55
C MET A 604 -16.86 -33.07 15.68
N VAL A 605 -16.96 -32.93 14.37
CA VAL A 605 -16.05 -33.58 13.42
C VAL A 605 -14.89 -32.64 13.10
N LEU A 606 -13.75 -32.85 13.76
CA LEU A 606 -12.51 -32.17 13.44
C LEU A 606 -11.90 -32.76 12.17
N ARG A 607 -11.74 -31.94 11.13
CA ARG A 607 -10.91 -32.32 9.98
C ARG A 607 -9.47 -31.92 10.25
N THR A 608 -8.55 -32.88 10.14
CA THR A 608 -7.12 -32.58 10.23
C THR A 608 -6.70 -31.63 9.12
N LEU A 609 -5.57 -30.95 9.28
CA LEU A 609 -5.13 -29.88 8.40
C LEU A 609 -5.20 -30.28 6.91
N ASP A 610 -6.00 -29.54 6.13
CA ASP A 610 -6.18 -29.73 4.69
C ASP A 610 -5.51 -28.58 3.92
N VAL A 611 -4.21 -28.74 3.69
CA VAL A 611 -3.36 -27.75 3.04
C VAL A 611 -2.61 -28.34 1.86
N GLY A 612 -2.35 -27.54 0.83
CA GLY A 612 -1.61 -27.90 -0.39
C GLY A 612 -0.89 -26.69 -1.00
N GLY A 613 -0.31 -26.84 -2.19
CA GLY A 613 0.43 -25.76 -2.86
C GLY A 613 -0.39 -24.50 -3.18
N ASP A 614 -1.72 -24.59 -3.21
CA ASP A 614 -2.66 -23.46 -3.39
C ASP A 614 -2.89 -22.65 -2.10
N LYS A 615 -2.49 -23.17 -0.94
CA LYS A 615 -2.63 -22.55 0.38
C LYS A 615 -1.30 -22.61 1.13
N PRO A 616 -0.27 -21.88 0.67
CA PRO A 616 1.06 -22.01 1.24
C PRO A 616 1.08 -21.60 2.72
N LEU A 617 1.67 -22.46 3.56
CA LEU A 617 1.94 -22.17 4.97
C LEU A 617 3.43 -21.85 5.12
N ALA A 618 3.75 -20.73 5.76
CA ALA A 618 5.12 -20.22 5.85
C ALA A 618 6.12 -21.23 6.46
N TYR A 619 5.68 -22.02 7.43
CA TYR A 619 6.48 -23.03 8.14
C TYR A 619 6.41 -24.44 7.53
N LEU A 620 5.62 -24.62 6.46
CA LEU A 620 5.41 -25.88 5.78
C LEU A 620 5.64 -25.66 4.27
N PRO A 621 6.92 -25.54 3.84
CA PRO A 621 7.24 -25.31 2.45
C PRO A 621 6.84 -26.53 1.62
N ILE A 622 5.80 -26.35 0.81
CA ILE A 622 5.36 -27.33 -0.19
C ILE A 622 5.96 -26.88 -1.53
N PRO A 623 6.74 -27.73 -2.23
CA PRO A 623 7.29 -27.38 -3.54
C PRO A 623 6.18 -26.97 -4.52
N HIS A 624 6.50 -26.08 -5.45
CA HIS A 624 5.57 -25.73 -6.52
C HIS A 624 5.22 -26.96 -7.36
N GLU A 625 3.93 -27.14 -7.61
CA GLU A 625 3.39 -28.22 -8.44
C GLU A 625 2.57 -27.61 -9.58
N ASP A 626 2.65 -28.20 -10.79
CA ASP A 626 1.85 -27.75 -11.94
C ASP A 626 0.34 -27.82 -11.67
N ASN A 627 -0.09 -28.75 -10.80
CA ASN A 627 -1.48 -28.88 -10.36
C ASN A 627 -1.56 -29.18 -8.85
N PRO A 628 -1.61 -28.14 -8.00
CA PRO A 628 -1.66 -28.29 -6.54
C PRO A 628 -2.88 -29.08 -6.03
N PHE A 629 -4.00 -29.07 -6.77
CA PHE A 629 -5.19 -29.83 -6.41
C PHE A 629 -5.02 -31.35 -6.52
N LEU A 630 -4.09 -31.82 -7.35
CA LEU A 630 -3.83 -33.25 -7.57
C LEU A 630 -2.58 -33.75 -6.84
N GLY A 631 -1.75 -32.84 -6.31
CA GLY A 631 -0.42 -33.12 -5.77
C GLY A 631 -0.36 -33.31 -4.25
N GLN A 632 0.66 -32.71 -3.62
CA GLN A 632 0.95 -32.79 -2.18
C GLN A 632 -0.05 -31.94 -1.38
N ARG A 633 -1.18 -32.57 -1.02
CA ARG A 633 -2.28 -31.93 -0.27
C ARG A 633 -2.86 -32.81 0.83
N GLY A 634 -3.36 -32.17 1.89
CA GLY A 634 -4.13 -32.80 2.97
C GLY A 634 -3.32 -33.87 3.69
N ILE A 635 -3.88 -35.09 3.81
CA ILE A 635 -3.22 -36.18 4.53
C ILE A 635 -1.84 -36.55 3.96
N ARG A 636 -1.59 -36.33 2.66
CA ARG A 636 -0.29 -36.63 2.04
C ARG A 636 0.82 -35.74 2.62
N VAL A 637 0.51 -34.46 2.82
CA VAL A 637 1.41 -33.51 3.48
C VAL A 637 1.63 -33.91 4.93
N LEU A 638 0.55 -34.23 5.65
CA LEU A 638 0.62 -34.59 7.07
C LEU A 638 1.39 -35.89 7.35
N LEU A 639 1.28 -36.89 6.46
CA LEU A 639 2.07 -38.12 6.57
C LEU A 639 3.57 -37.85 6.33
N ASN A 640 3.90 -36.91 5.45
CA ASN A 640 5.29 -36.48 5.20
C ASN A 640 5.83 -35.54 6.28
N ARG A 641 4.95 -34.94 7.11
CA ARG A 641 5.29 -33.96 8.15
C ARG A 641 4.68 -34.32 9.51
N PRO A 642 5.17 -35.42 10.13
CA PRO A 642 4.65 -35.91 11.40
C PRO A 642 4.84 -34.92 12.56
N ASP A 643 5.78 -33.98 12.43
CA ASP A 643 6.01 -32.87 13.35
C ASP A 643 4.80 -31.92 13.46
N ILE A 644 4.01 -31.77 12.40
CA ILE A 644 2.76 -31.00 12.41
C ILE A 644 1.56 -31.89 12.73
N PHE A 645 1.57 -33.11 12.19
CA PHE A 645 0.42 -34.01 12.31
C PHE A 645 0.24 -34.56 13.74
N ARG A 646 1.32 -34.94 14.42
CA ARG A 646 1.23 -35.55 15.76
C ARG A 646 0.72 -34.57 16.83
N PRO A 647 1.19 -33.31 16.91
CA PRO A 647 0.61 -32.33 17.83
C PRO A 647 -0.89 -32.14 17.61
N GLN A 648 -1.33 -32.08 16.34
CA GLN A 648 -2.75 -31.91 16.02
C GLN A 648 -3.60 -33.08 16.53
N LEU A 649 -3.15 -34.32 16.31
CA LEU A 649 -3.85 -35.50 16.82
C LEU A 649 -3.88 -35.55 18.35
N ARG A 650 -2.76 -35.22 19.01
CA ARG A 650 -2.68 -35.21 20.48
C ARG A 650 -3.59 -34.14 21.09
N ALA A 651 -3.60 -32.94 20.50
CA ALA A 651 -4.50 -31.87 20.90
C ALA A 651 -5.98 -32.27 20.75
N ALA A 652 -6.34 -32.88 19.63
CA ALA A 652 -7.69 -33.39 19.38
C ALA A 652 -8.10 -34.47 20.41
N LEU A 653 -7.22 -35.45 20.67
CA LEU A 653 -7.47 -36.50 21.65
C LEU A 653 -7.63 -35.95 23.07
N ARG A 654 -6.85 -34.93 23.45
CA ARG A 654 -7.01 -34.22 24.73
C ARG A 654 -8.35 -33.47 24.78
N ALA A 655 -8.74 -32.81 23.69
CA ALA A 655 -9.98 -32.04 23.63
C ALA A 655 -11.24 -32.94 23.62
N ALA A 656 -11.12 -34.20 23.21
CA ALA A 656 -12.22 -35.17 23.21
C ALA A 656 -12.77 -35.49 24.62
N GLU A 657 -12.07 -35.16 25.71
CA GLU A 657 -12.61 -35.25 27.06
C GLU A 657 -13.78 -34.27 27.31
N PHE A 658 -13.86 -33.19 26.51
CA PHE A 658 -14.84 -32.11 26.69
C PHE A 658 -16.05 -32.20 25.75
N GLY A 659 -16.10 -33.18 24.85
CA GLY A 659 -17.26 -33.38 23.96
C GLY A 659 -17.13 -34.54 22.99
N ASN A 660 -18.22 -34.84 22.27
CA ASN A 660 -18.30 -35.94 21.31
C ASN A 660 -17.51 -35.65 20.02
N MET A 661 -16.19 -35.85 20.07
CA MET A 661 -15.27 -35.50 18.99
C MET A 661 -15.01 -36.66 18.03
N HIS A 662 -15.12 -36.40 16.74
CA HIS A 662 -14.70 -37.28 15.66
C HIS A 662 -13.52 -36.66 14.90
N ILE A 663 -12.58 -37.48 14.43
CA ILE A 663 -11.44 -37.04 13.62
C ILE A 663 -11.65 -37.52 12.19
N MET A 664 -11.59 -36.60 11.23
CA MET A 664 -11.69 -36.88 9.80
C MET A 664 -10.40 -36.50 9.08
N PHE A 665 -9.91 -37.40 8.23
CA PHE A 665 -8.71 -37.17 7.41
C PHE A 665 -9.10 -36.74 5.98
N PRO A 666 -8.57 -35.61 5.47
CA PRO A 666 -8.81 -35.17 4.10
C PRO A 666 -7.98 -35.97 3.09
N MET A 667 -8.46 -36.10 1.84
CA MET A 667 -7.68 -36.63 0.71
C MET A 667 -7.21 -38.10 0.82
N ILE A 668 -7.96 -38.95 1.52
CA ILE A 668 -7.73 -40.41 1.57
C ILE A 668 -8.05 -41.01 0.19
N ALA A 669 -7.08 -41.69 -0.41
CA ALA A 669 -7.21 -42.28 -1.76
C ALA A 669 -7.08 -43.81 -1.78
N SER A 670 -6.56 -44.42 -0.71
CA SER A 670 -6.36 -45.87 -0.58
C SER A 670 -6.54 -46.31 0.87
N VAL A 671 -6.79 -47.61 1.06
CA VAL A 671 -6.96 -48.28 2.36
C VAL A 671 -5.62 -48.52 3.03
#